data_AF-A0A7Y5LPS2-F1
#
_entry.id   AF-A0A7Y5LPS2-F1
#
_cell.length_a   1.000
_cell.length_b   1.000
_cell.length_c   1.000
_cell.angle_alpha   90.00
_cell.angle_beta   90.00
_cell.angle_gamma   90.00
#
_symmetry.space_group_name_H-M   'P 1'
#
loop_
_entity.id
_entity.type
_entity.pdbx_description
1 polymer ?
#
loop_
_entity_poly.entity_id
_entity_poly.type
_entity_poly.pdbx_seq_one_letter_code
_entity_poly.pdbx_strand_id
1 'polypeptide(L)'
;MRVSRSVSRVVALVTFCFIAVETGCISKEPEGIAPAKPAKTTVKFDFYHKPLPEIPLPNNLATRFDKSSPTKRRLNASMLAPTELEKRVRRRIDELDGWGVFQPITIPFTGPLDVESILKGHRDADYQLNNDVVYLINVDKKSQKFGEFVALDVGNGNYPVVVEDIQGYWKNDPRGWTLSVMFEETDEDKNKNGRLDEGEDSDADGMLDVPNYLPGKNPAAEDLAGRADALMTFYEKATNTLIVRPMVPLLERTTYAVVVMRRLLDQDGLPVGSPFPYINHEAQTEELAGLKSALSAQGQSVGDVAFAFTFTTQTIQSSWKAVREGLYGHGVQRHIGKDYPAELSGFEVLRDKSFEAFKDITNPYIVYTEDVIDAMSLIATAFLGASEGSTEKEVLLDAYRYIDYQVVTSYVSPQLFERYDENGDYLPLDAQSWPENLTSTPVSVRPETVYVHLVVPRKEVSARGQNKPVPVVLLGHGYTGARFDAAQLGPYIARHGMAVASIDCVSHGISLDQGEVDTASQILGIFGLKPYLDAVTTRGRALDWNNDAKPDSGGDFWTSYLFHTRDVVRQCSLDYMQLARILRSFDGNRTWNFDVNGDGQNELAGDFDADGVVDIGGDAPIYITGGSLGGIMSVVTAAVEPHIKATAPIAGGGGLTDVGNRSLQGGVREAVILRVMGPLFVGTQGPGATEMSLETIIPDVNDDRTVAIGTAAVVKAGDTFVVENLNNGEVGCGVVWKDESDTLRVRASVESDVGDAIQLSFYGGGALVLGSERCELKAGQQPDQTITTFGVDAKFQGILYPRGHKLIALAEGLGLRRANPELRRFLSIGQVVLDAADPAVFAPNLALDPIEYAVGHNGQPEKTGAHALVITTVGDMNVPAGTGVSIGRAAGLIEYKAVDERYGTPANQKLIDTGMVEAVHTLKRYMDPGGEGVHIDVDNFSEGTDPWGTDIPRLDPPLRLGADGVDPLGGKSAAIFPYPRPSGQHGFDFPGAMRDKGVQACLEKCAASGDVAGDGCTCSEQEFFDIGSFVMNVIGQFFRSEGKELSFDLCHSRDDCGDVPPAPAPREIGM
;
A
#
# COMPACT_ATOMS: atom_id res chain seq x y z
N MET A 1 17.61 31.92 79.48
CA MET A 1 17.05 32.69 78.35
C MET A 1 17.23 31.98 76.99
N ARG A 2 16.95 30.66 76.92
CA ARG A 2 17.20 29.82 75.72
C ARG A 2 16.14 28.73 75.47
N VAL A 3 14.92 28.90 76.01
CA VAL A 3 13.84 27.90 75.87
C VAL A 3 12.61 28.44 75.12
N SER A 4 12.44 29.76 75.00
CA SER A 4 11.26 30.38 74.38
C SER A 4 11.32 30.53 72.84
N ARG A 5 12.49 30.36 72.19
CA ARG A 5 12.63 30.49 70.71
C ARG A 5 12.49 29.18 69.92
N SER A 6 12.51 28.02 70.58
CA SER A 6 12.40 26.72 69.91
C SER A 6 10.95 26.31 69.65
N VAL A 7 10.05 26.56 70.62
CA VAL A 7 8.63 26.17 70.52
C VAL A 7 7.90 26.97 69.44
N SER A 8 8.19 28.27 69.26
CA SER A 8 7.56 29.07 68.20
C SER A 8 8.01 28.71 66.78
N ARG A 9 9.19 28.09 66.59
CA ARG A 9 9.65 27.64 65.27
C ARG A 9 9.11 26.27 64.89
N VAL A 10 8.94 25.36 65.87
CA VAL A 10 8.32 24.06 65.64
C VAL A 10 6.81 24.19 65.43
N VAL A 11 6.13 25.06 66.18
CA VAL A 11 4.71 25.36 65.94
C VAL A 11 4.52 26.07 64.59
N ALA A 12 5.38 27.01 64.20
CA ALA A 12 5.29 27.64 62.88
C ALA A 12 5.56 26.67 61.72
N LEU A 13 6.51 25.73 61.83
CA LEU A 13 6.74 24.72 60.79
C LEU A 13 5.62 23.68 60.70
N VAL A 14 5.07 23.24 61.83
CA VAL A 14 3.94 22.29 61.85
C VAL A 14 2.66 22.95 61.35
N THR A 15 2.42 24.23 61.66
CA THR A 15 1.29 25.00 61.11
C THR A 15 1.49 25.33 59.62
N PHE A 16 2.71 25.59 59.14
CA PHE A 16 2.96 25.78 57.70
C PHE A 16 2.85 24.48 56.91
N CYS A 17 3.23 23.33 57.47
CA CYS A 17 3.00 22.02 56.86
C CYS A 17 1.51 21.61 56.89
N PHE A 18 0.76 21.91 57.96
CA PHE A 18 -0.69 21.68 57.98
C PHE A 18 -1.44 22.60 57.02
N ILE A 19 -1.06 23.88 56.90
CA ILE A 19 -1.65 24.79 55.92
C ILE A 19 -1.26 24.40 54.49
N ALA A 20 -0.02 23.94 54.24
CA ALA A 20 0.39 23.46 52.92
C ALA A 20 -0.30 22.14 52.51
N VAL A 21 -0.63 21.28 53.47
CA VAL A 21 -1.43 20.05 53.24
C VAL A 21 -2.92 20.38 53.07
N GLU A 22 -3.47 21.40 53.75
CA GLU A 22 -4.86 21.84 53.54
C GLU A 22 -5.05 22.70 52.28
N THR A 23 -4.06 23.48 51.84
CA THR A 23 -4.12 24.20 50.56
C THR A 23 -3.74 23.34 49.36
N GLY A 24 -3.13 22.17 49.58
CA GLY A 24 -2.85 21.18 48.52
C GLY A 24 -4.08 20.37 48.08
N CYS A 25 -5.19 20.46 48.82
CA CYS A 25 -6.45 19.75 48.57
C CYS A 25 -7.62 20.70 48.27
N ILE A 26 -7.37 21.84 47.64
CA ILE A 26 -8.40 22.67 46.99
C ILE A 26 -8.14 22.68 45.47
N SER A 27 -7.93 21.52 44.86
CA SER A 27 -8.32 21.38 43.46
C SER A 27 -9.83 21.17 43.46
N LYS A 28 -10.58 21.93 42.66
CA LYS A 28 -11.98 21.56 42.36
C LYS A 28 -11.99 20.07 41.97
N GLU A 29 -13.00 19.33 42.42
CA GLU A 29 -13.25 17.99 41.86
C GLU A 29 -13.22 18.13 40.33
N PRO A 30 -12.49 17.26 39.61
CA PRO A 30 -12.44 17.36 38.17
C PRO A 30 -13.87 17.19 37.63
N GLU A 31 -14.37 18.20 36.93
CA GLU A 31 -15.69 18.18 36.30
C GLU A 31 -15.51 17.89 34.81
N GLY A 32 -16.37 17.05 34.24
CA GLY A 32 -16.45 16.90 32.78
C GLY A 32 -17.16 18.05 32.10
N ILE A 33 -17.25 18.02 30.77
CA ILE A 33 -17.82 19.10 29.95
C ILE A 33 -19.31 19.32 30.25
N ALA A 34 -20.05 18.24 30.44
CA ALA A 34 -21.46 18.22 30.79
C ALA A 34 -21.81 16.88 31.49
N PRO A 35 -22.81 16.85 32.38
CA PRO A 35 -23.29 15.61 33.00
C PRO A 35 -23.77 14.61 31.94
N ALA A 36 -23.43 13.34 32.10
CA ALA A 36 -23.99 12.27 31.29
C ALA A 36 -25.43 11.98 31.71
N LYS A 37 -26.25 11.57 30.74
CA LYS A 37 -27.58 11.01 31.03
C LYS A 37 -27.45 9.48 31.16
N PRO A 38 -28.18 8.83 32.07
CA PRO A 38 -28.18 7.38 32.18
C PRO A 38 -28.52 6.69 30.86
N ALA A 39 -27.83 5.59 30.58
CA ALA A 39 -28.06 4.72 29.42
C ALA A 39 -27.77 3.26 29.80
N LYS A 40 -28.43 2.31 29.13
CA LYS A 40 -28.19 0.88 29.31
C LYS A 40 -26.95 0.43 28.55
N THR A 41 -26.89 0.79 27.26
CA THR A 41 -25.71 0.60 26.43
C THR A 41 -24.83 1.84 26.50
N THR A 42 -23.57 1.65 26.87
CA THR A 42 -22.57 2.72 26.95
C THR A 42 -21.39 2.40 26.06
N VAL A 43 -20.60 3.41 25.73
CA VAL A 43 -19.26 3.19 25.16
C VAL A 43 -18.46 2.31 26.14
N LYS A 44 -17.82 1.26 25.63
CA LYS A 44 -17.06 0.29 26.43
C LYS A 44 -15.72 0.90 26.83
N PHE A 45 -15.37 0.76 28.11
CA PHE A 45 -14.09 1.19 28.67
C PHE A 45 -13.58 0.15 29.65
N ASP A 46 -12.79 -0.81 29.15
CA ASP A 46 -12.07 -1.78 29.97
C ASP A 46 -10.55 -1.64 29.75
N PHE A 47 -9.90 -0.93 30.67
CA PHE A 47 -8.44 -0.74 30.66
C PHE A 47 -7.66 -1.99 31.03
N TYR A 48 -8.30 -2.99 31.63
CA TYR A 48 -7.65 -4.17 32.20
C TYR A 48 -7.84 -5.42 31.34
N HIS A 49 -8.64 -5.34 30.28
CA HIS A 49 -8.72 -6.39 29.27
C HIS A 49 -7.33 -6.72 28.71
N LYS A 50 -7.04 -8.00 28.52
CA LYS A 50 -5.76 -8.52 28.03
C LYS A 50 -5.96 -9.33 26.75
N PRO A 51 -5.02 -9.26 25.80
CA PRO A 51 -3.69 -8.63 25.91
C PRO A 51 -3.70 -7.10 25.75
N LEU A 52 -4.77 -6.52 25.22
CA LEU A 52 -4.92 -5.10 24.93
C LEU A 52 -6.26 -4.54 25.44
N PRO A 53 -6.32 -3.30 25.94
CA PRO A 53 -7.56 -2.74 26.51
C PRO A 53 -8.70 -2.64 25.50
N GLU A 54 -9.94 -2.72 25.96
CA GLU A 54 -11.15 -2.49 25.15
C GLU A 54 -11.71 -1.09 25.43
N ILE A 55 -11.19 -0.13 24.66
CA ILE A 55 -11.59 1.28 24.71
C ILE A 55 -11.74 1.78 23.27
N PRO A 56 -12.38 2.94 23.04
CA PRO A 56 -12.32 3.57 21.72
C PRO A 56 -10.89 3.86 21.32
N LEU A 57 -10.53 3.58 20.07
CA LEU A 57 -9.22 3.90 19.48
C LEU A 57 -9.43 4.61 18.15
N PRO A 58 -8.57 5.59 17.79
CA PRO A 58 -7.49 6.19 18.57
C PRO A 58 -7.99 6.97 19.81
N ASN A 59 -7.18 7.07 20.88
CA ASN A 59 -7.57 7.81 22.09
C ASN A 59 -6.36 8.32 22.89
N ASN A 60 -6.40 9.59 23.31
CA ASN A 60 -5.37 10.24 24.12
C ASN A 60 -5.19 9.61 25.52
N LEU A 61 -6.17 8.86 26.02
CA LEU A 61 -6.02 8.08 27.25
C LEU A 61 -5.08 6.87 27.08
N ALA A 62 -4.93 6.37 25.86
CA ALA A 62 -3.95 5.34 25.50
C ALA A 62 -2.61 5.95 25.05
N THR A 63 -2.25 7.10 25.61
CA THR A 63 -0.96 7.76 25.38
C THR A 63 -0.34 8.17 26.71
N ARG A 64 0.98 8.28 26.75
CA ARG A 64 1.72 8.86 27.88
C ARG A 64 2.22 10.25 27.54
N PHE A 65 2.35 11.09 28.57
CA PHE A 65 2.94 12.41 28.41
C PHE A 65 4.45 12.31 28.24
N ASP A 66 4.98 12.98 27.22
CA ASP A 66 6.42 13.11 26.96
C ASP A 66 6.70 14.55 26.57
N LYS A 67 7.37 15.32 27.43
CA LYS A 67 7.68 16.74 27.15
C LYS A 67 8.59 16.94 25.93
N SER A 68 9.38 15.93 25.57
CA SER A 68 10.31 15.99 24.43
C SER A 68 9.63 15.69 23.09
N SER A 69 8.47 15.04 23.13
CA SER A 69 7.67 14.74 21.94
C SER A 69 7.06 16.02 21.33
N PRO A 70 7.01 16.16 19.99
CA PRO A 70 6.38 17.30 19.31
C PRO A 70 4.93 17.56 19.71
N THR A 71 4.15 16.51 19.92
CA THR A 71 2.74 16.58 20.34
C THR A 71 2.59 16.57 21.88
N LYS A 72 3.71 16.41 22.60
CA LYS A 72 3.80 16.09 24.02
C LYS A 72 3.22 14.73 24.42
N ARG A 73 2.97 13.85 23.45
CA ARG A 73 2.38 12.53 23.63
C ARG A 73 3.27 11.45 23.02
N ARG A 74 3.17 10.24 23.55
CA ARG A 74 3.65 9.00 22.93
C ARG A 74 2.57 7.94 23.06
N LEU A 75 2.35 7.12 22.03
CA LEU A 75 1.40 6.01 22.14
C LEU A 75 1.84 5.04 23.24
N ASN A 76 0.91 4.56 24.06
CA ASN A 76 1.22 3.66 25.17
C ASN A 76 0.90 2.21 24.78
N ALA A 77 1.83 1.56 24.09
CA ALA A 77 1.63 0.19 23.60
C ALA A 77 1.91 -0.85 24.72
N SER A 78 1.12 -1.92 24.78
CA SER A 78 1.38 -3.03 25.70
C SER A 78 2.61 -3.81 25.27
N MET A 79 3.58 -4.00 26.14
CA MET A 79 4.79 -4.80 25.84
C MET A 79 4.57 -6.32 25.97
N LEU A 80 3.35 -6.76 26.34
CA LEU A 80 2.98 -8.18 26.42
C LEU A 80 2.61 -8.70 25.04
N ALA A 81 3.55 -9.37 24.37
CA ALA A 81 3.35 -9.94 23.03
C ALA A 81 3.97 -11.34 22.96
N PRO A 82 3.39 -12.30 22.22
CA PRO A 82 3.87 -13.67 22.21
C PRO A 82 5.13 -13.91 21.37
N THR A 83 5.26 -13.18 20.25
CA THR A 83 6.41 -13.29 19.34
C THR A 83 7.37 -12.13 19.49
N GLU A 84 8.63 -12.34 19.12
CA GLU A 84 9.59 -11.25 19.05
C GLU A 84 9.23 -10.25 17.94
N LEU A 85 8.69 -10.71 16.80
CA LEU A 85 8.12 -9.84 15.77
C LEU A 85 7.17 -8.80 16.36
N GLU A 86 6.16 -9.26 17.11
CA GLU A 86 5.16 -8.37 17.67
C GLU A 86 5.76 -7.48 18.78
N LYS A 87 6.60 -8.02 19.67
CA LYS A 87 7.28 -7.21 20.71
C LYS A 87 8.05 -6.05 20.09
N ARG A 88 8.79 -6.29 19.00
CA ARG A 88 9.61 -5.28 18.33
C ARG A 88 8.75 -4.19 17.67
N VAL A 89 7.67 -4.58 16.98
CA VAL A 89 6.70 -3.62 16.41
C VAL A 89 6.06 -2.77 17.51
N ARG A 90 5.60 -3.38 18.61
CA ARG A 90 4.97 -2.66 19.71
C ARG A 90 5.92 -1.68 20.41
N ARG A 91 7.21 -2.03 20.56
CA ARG A 91 8.24 -1.08 21.06
C ARG A 91 8.36 0.16 20.18
N ARG A 92 8.33 0.00 18.86
CA ARG A 92 8.40 1.14 17.93
C ARG A 92 7.11 1.95 17.90
N ILE A 93 5.95 1.30 18.00
CA ILE A 93 4.67 2.01 18.18
C ILE A 93 4.72 2.89 19.44
N ASP A 94 5.33 2.40 20.52
CA ASP A 94 5.49 3.17 21.76
C ASP A 94 6.33 4.45 21.58
N GLU A 95 7.14 4.52 20.51
CA GLU A 95 7.92 5.70 20.14
C GLU A 95 7.13 6.70 19.29
N LEU A 96 6.01 6.35 18.68
CA LEU A 96 5.23 7.28 17.86
C LEU A 96 4.66 8.42 18.71
N ASP A 97 4.70 9.64 18.19
CA ASP A 97 4.26 10.84 18.91
C ASP A 97 2.75 11.11 18.79
N GLY A 98 1.99 10.25 18.15
CA GLY A 98 0.55 10.40 18.08
C GLY A 98 -0.09 9.26 17.31
N TRP A 99 -1.38 9.40 17.05
CA TRP A 99 -2.15 8.45 16.26
C TRP A 99 -2.07 8.80 14.76
N GLY A 100 -2.47 7.87 13.90
CA GLY A 100 -2.56 8.07 12.46
C GLY A 100 -3.50 9.21 12.05
N VAL A 101 -3.28 9.69 10.83
CA VAL A 101 -4.08 10.67 10.12
C VAL A 101 -5.07 10.03 9.15
N PHE A 102 -4.92 8.76 8.79
CA PHE A 102 -5.81 8.06 7.84
C PHE A 102 -6.34 6.69 8.33
N GLN A 103 -5.98 6.30 9.55
CA GLN A 103 -6.45 5.08 10.22
C GLN A 103 -7.99 5.06 10.46
N PRO A 104 -8.58 3.87 10.64
CA PRO A 104 -9.93 3.73 11.18
C PRO A 104 -10.08 4.18 12.65
N ILE A 105 -11.29 4.62 13.00
CA ILE A 105 -11.71 4.92 14.38
C ILE A 105 -12.69 3.82 14.81
N THR A 106 -12.37 3.12 15.89
CA THR A 106 -13.19 2.05 16.47
C THR A 106 -13.78 2.48 17.81
N ILE A 107 -15.07 2.24 18.00
CA ILE A 107 -15.83 2.63 19.20
C ILE A 107 -16.61 1.39 19.68
N PRO A 108 -16.06 0.64 20.65
CA PRO A 108 -16.75 -0.52 21.22
C PRO A 108 -17.88 -0.06 22.15
N PHE A 109 -18.96 -0.84 22.22
CA PHE A 109 -20.10 -0.62 23.11
C PHE A 109 -20.33 -1.82 24.03
N THR A 110 -20.91 -1.57 25.20
CA THR A 110 -21.23 -2.63 26.19
C THR A 110 -22.40 -3.53 25.78
N GLY A 111 -23.05 -3.22 24.65
CA GLY A 111 -24.18 -3.96 24.11
C GLY A 111 -24.44 -3.54 22.66
N PRO A 112 -25.31 -4.28 21.95
CA PRO A 112 -25.55 -4.08 20.53
C PRO A 112 -26.28 -2.79 20.21
N LEU A 113 -25.96 -2.24 19.03
CA LEU A 113 -26.53 -1.00 18.49
C LEU A 113 -27.71 -1.27 17.55
N ASP A 114 -28.63 -0.30 17.46
CA ASP A 114 -29.60 -0.26 16.38
C ASP A 114 -28.91 0.24 15.09
N VAL A 115 -28.61 -0.70 14.20
CA VAL A 115 -27.98 -0.44 12.90
C VAL A 115 -28.79 0.57 12.08
N GLU A 116 -30.13 0.57 12.18
CA GLU A 116 -30.98 1.48 11.42
C GLU A 116 -30.76 2.94 11.85
N SER A 117 -30.47 3.19 13.13
CA SER A 117 -30.12 4.52 13.62
C SER A 117 -28.81 5.04 13.01
N ILE A 118 -27.84 4.15 12.77
CA ILE A 118 -26.57 4.47 12.12
C ILE A 118 -26.81 4.81 10.65
N LEU A 119 -27.54 3.95 9.93
CA LEU A 119 -27.83 4.13 8.50
C LEU A 119 -28.59 5.43 8.23
N LYS A 120 -29.63 5.75 9.03
CA LYS A 120 -30.37 7.01 8.91
C LYS A 120 -29.51 8.25 9.13
N GLY A 121 -28.44 8.11 9.91
CA GLY A 121 -27.53 9.20 10.21
C GLY A 121 -26.50 9.47 9.11
N HIS A 122 -26.09 8.46 8.34
CA HIS A 122 -24.89 8.55 7.49
C HIS A 122 -25.07 8.06 6.04
N ARG A 123 -26.22 7.49 5.67
CA ARG A 123 -26.41 6.85 4.34
C ARG A 123 -26.85 7.81 3.23
N ASP A 124 -26.52 9.09 3.36
CA ASP A 124 -26.64 10.06 2.28
C ASP A 124 -25.41 10.05 1.36
N ALA A 125 -25.59 10.54 0.14
CA ALA A 125 -24.58 10.49 -0.92
C ALA A 125 -23.53 11.61 -0.83
N ASP A 126 -23.85 12.69 -0.12
CA ASP A 126 -23.12 13.96 -0.09
C ASP A 126 -22.53 14.32 1.29
N TYR A 127 -22.56 13.38 2.25
CA TYR A 127 -21.98 13.46 3.59
C TYR A 127 -22.47 14.68 4.38
N GLN A 128 -23.78 14.89 4.40
CA GLN A 128 -24.46 15.95 5.14
C GLN A 128 -24.40 15.71 6.64
N LEU A 129 -23.71 16.59 7.34
CA LEU A 129 -23.44 16.47 8.78
C LEU A 129 -24.64 16.75 9.70
N ASN A 130 -25.82 17.09 9.18
CA ASN A 130 -26.92 17.57 10.02
C ASN A 130 -27.51 16.44 10.89
N ASN A 131 -27.56 15.21 10.37
CA ASN A 131 -28.20 14.07 11.01
C ASN A 131 -27.23 13.03 11.61
N ASP A 132 -25.92 13.16 11.40
CA ASP A 132 -24.94 12.15 11.82
C ASP A 132 -25.05 11.75 13.29
N VAL A 133 -24.81 10.48 13.53
CA VAL A 133 -24.81 9.91 14.88
C VAL A 133 -23.41 9.93 15.52
N VAL A 134 -22.36 10.16 14.73
CA VAL A 134 -20.97 10.35 15.19
C VAL A 134 -20.33 11.49 14.39
N TYR A 135 -19.66 12.40 15.08
CA TYR A 135 -18.86 13.46 14.46
C TYR A 135 -17.38 13.31 14.78
N LEU A 136 -16.54 13.71 13.83
CA LEU A 136 -15.13 13.97 14.04
C LEU A 136 -14.87 15.48 13.88
N ILE A 137 -14.38 16.13 14.92
CA ILE A 137 -14.28 17.59 14.99
C ILE A 137 -12.86 17.99 15.35
N ASN A 138 -12.25 18.91 14.60
CA ASN A 138 -10.98 19.51 15.00
C ASN A 138 -11.20 20.42 16.22
N VAL A 139 -10.61 20.07 17.36
CA VAL A 139 -10.73 20.83 18.62
C VAL A 139 -9.41 21.46 19.07
N ASP A 140 -8.38 21.38 18.24
CA ASP A 140 -7.12 22.06 18.52
C ASP A 140 -7.24 23.56 18.26
N LYS A 141 -7.21 24.34 19.35
CA LYS A 141 -7.30 25.81 19.33
C LYS A 141 -6.17 26.48 18.55
N LYS A 142 -5.08 25.78 18.26
CA LYS A 142 -3.96 26.29 17.46
C LYS A 142 -4.14 26.02 15.98
N SER A 143 -5.03 25.10 15.61
CA SER A 143 -5.29 24.76 14.22
C SER A 143 -6.07 25.88 13.52
N GLN A 144 -5.71 26.16 12.26
CA GLN A 144 -6.49 27.08 11.42
C GLN A 144 -7.87 26.52 11.07
N LYS A 145 -8.05 25.20 11.19
CA LYS A 145 -9.31 24.48 10.95
C LYS A 145 -10.07 24.16 12.24
N PHE A 146 -9.81 24.89 13.34
CA PHE A 146 -10.52 24.69 14.60
C PHE A 146 -12.04 24.79 14.41
N GLY A 147 -12.76 23.79 14.91
CA GLY A 147 -14.22 23.67 14.81
C GLY A 147 -14.74 23.08 13.51
N GLU A 148 -13.87 22.75 12.55
CA GLU A 148 -14.26 22.06 11.31
C GLU A 148 -14.64 20.61 11.60
N PHE A 149 -15.71 20.16 10.96
CA PHE A 149 -16.19 18.78 11.01
C PHE A 149 -15.60 18.02 9.82
N VAL A 150 -15.10 16.82 10.09
CA VAL A 150 -14.53 15.93 9.09
C VAL A 150 -15.59 14.92 8.69
N ALA A 151 -15.81 14.77 7.38
CA ALA A 151 -16.70 13.74 6.84
C ALA A 151 -16.12 12.34 7.08
N LEU A 152 -17.00 11.40 7.43
CA LEU A 152 -16.65 10.02 7.76
C LEU A 152 -17.34 9.07 6.78
N ASP A 153 -16.64 8.02 6.36
CA ASP A 153 -17.28 6.83 5.80
C ASP A 153 -17.78 5.97 6.95
N VAL A 154 -19.09 5.67 6.90
CA VAL A 154 -19.77 4.76 7.83
C VAL A 154 -20.46 3.67 7.00
N GLY A 155 -19.69 3.07 6.10
CA GLY A 155 -20.16 1.99 5.23
C GLY A 155 -20.88 2.48 3.97
N ASN A 156 -20.52 3.66 3.47
CA ASN A 156 -21.06 4.20 2.22
C ASN A 156 -20.45 3.50 0.99
N GLY A 157 -19.29 2.84 1.15
CA GLY A 157 -18.63 2.05 0.11
C GLY A 157 -17.24 2.55 -0.31
N ASN A 158 -16.67 3.54 0.40
CA ASN A 158 -15.36 4.10 0.07
C ASN A 158 -14.18 3.20 0.41
N TYR A 159 -14.38 2.31 1.39
CA TYR A 159 -13.40 1.36 1.88
C TYR A 159 -13.97 -0.06 1.77
N PRO A 160 -14.17 -0.57 0.54
CA PRO A 160 -14.69 -1.91 0.34
C PRO A 160 -13.72 -2.93 0.93
N VAL A 161 -14.27 -4.08 1.33
CA VAL A 161 -13.54 -5.16 2.03
C VAL A 161 -13.68 -6.51 1.33
N VAL A 162 -14.41 -6.51 0.21
CA VAL A 162 -14.69 -7.69 -0.61
C VAL A 162 -13.44 -8.02 -1.44
N VAL A 163 -13.04 -9.28 -1.43
CA VAL A 163 -11.89 -9.80 -2.18
C VAL A 163 -12.38 -10.48 -3.46
N GLU A 164 -11.56 -10.46 -4.51
CA GLU A 164 -11.92 -11.11 -5.78
C GLU A 164 -11.64 -12.62 -5.73
N ASP A 165 -10.50 -13.04 -5.19
CA ASP A 165 -10.16 -14.45 -4.95
C ASP A 165 -10.48 -14.86 -3.50
N ILE A 166 -11.71 -15.34 -3.27
CA ILE A 166 -12.16 -15.76 -1.94
C ILE A 166 -11.46 -17.03 -1.42
N GLN A 167 -10.93 -17.86 -2.33
CA GLN A 167 -10.29 -19.13 -2.03
C GLN A 167 -8.77 -19.01 -1.85
N GLY A 168 -8.22 -17.80 -2.03
CA GLY A 168 -6.79 -17.51 -2.02
C GLY A 168 -6.06 -17.57 -0.67
N TYR A 169 -6.73 -18.01 0.41
CA TYR A 169 -6.21 -17.95 1.79
C TYR A 169 -5.74 -19.31 2.33
N TRP A 170 -5.10 -20.07 1.43
CA TRP A 170 -4.42 -21.36 1.63
C TRP A 170 -5.31 -22.55 2.02
N LYS A 171 -4.70 -23.73 1.98
CA LYS A 171 -5.39 -25.01 2.17
C LYS A 171 -6.14 -25.04 3.49
N ASN A 172 -7.32 -25.66 3.45
CA ASN A 172 -8.13 -25.96 4.61
C ASN A 172 -8.49 -24.69 5.42
N ASP A 173 -8.73 -23.56 4.77
CA ASP A 173 -9.35 -22.41 5.43
C ASP A 173 -10.83 -22.73 5.78
N PRO A 174 -11.23 -22.77 7.06
CA PRO A 174 -12.63 -22.99 7.45
C PRO A 174 -13.55 -21.86 6.97
N ARG A 175 -12.99 -20.70 6.59
CA ARG A 175 -13.69 -19.54 6.05
C ARG A 175 -13.37 -19.28 4.57
N GLY A 176 -12.88 -20.29 3.85
CA GLY A 176 -12.48 -20.17 2.42
C GLY A 176 -13.59 -19.80 1.43
N TRP A 177 -14.85 -19.71 1.88
CA TRP A 177 -16.00 -19.28 1.07
C TRP A 177 -16.45 -17.84 1.40
N THR A 178 -15.82 -17.17 2.36
CA THR A 178 -16.14 -15.81 2.78
C THR A 178 -15.60 -14.77 1.77
N LEU A 179 -16.36 -13.70 1.55
CA LEU A 179 -16.06 -12.57 0.68
C LEU A 179 -15.01 -11.62 1.26
N SER A 180 -14.70 -11.73 2.54
CA SER A 180 -13.80 -10.82 3.24
C SER A 180 -12.76 -11.59 4.03
N VAL A 181 -11.56 -11.02 4.18
CA VAL A 181 -10.60 -11.49 5.19
C VAL A 181 -10.99 -10.98 6.57
N MET A 182 -11.75 -9.89 6.61
CA MET A 182 -11.96 -9.12 7.83
C MET A 182 -13.25 -9.41 8.55
N PHE A 183 -14.31 -9.96 7.96
CA PHE A 183 -15.60 -10.08 8.63
C PHE A 183 -16.22 -11.46 8.45
N GLU A 184 -16.91 -11.91 9.49
CA GLU A 184 -17.56 -13.22 9.51
C GLU A 184 -18.87 -13.24 8.73
N GLU A 185 -19.15 -14.36 8.07
CA GLU A 185 -20.35 -14.60 7.26
C GLU A 185 -21.04 -15.93 7.59
N THR A 186 -20.42 -16.74 8.44
CA THR A 186 -20.92 -18.01 8.95
C THR A 186 -21.92 -17.75 10.08
N ASP A 187 -23.04 -18.47 10.02
CA ASP A 187 -24.02 -18.52 11.11
C ASP A 187 -23.84 -19.85 11.84
N GLU A 188 -23.20 -19.82 12.99
CA GLU A 188 -22.96 -21.00 13.82
C GLU A 188 -24.11 -21.33 14.77
N ASP A 189 -25.01 -20.37 15.04
CA ASP A 189 -26.21 -20.56 15.88
C ASP A 189 -27.31 -21.34 15.14
N LYS A 190 -27.02 -22.59 14.79
CA LYS A 190 -27.89 -23.45 13.97
C LYS A 190 -29.24 -23.66 14.64
N ASN A 191 -29.27 -23.65 15.96
CA ASN A 191 -30.47 -23.90 16.74
C ASN A 191 -31.19 -22.61 17.21
N LYS A 192 -30.60 -21.43 16.96
CA LYS A 192 -31.16 -20.09 17.17
C LYS A 192 -31.45 -19.77 18.63
N ASN A 193 -30.64 -20.28 19.55
CA ASN A 193 -30.79 -20.01 20.98
C ASN A 193 -29.87 -18.89 21.49
N GLY A 194 -28.99 -18.36 20.63
CA GLY A 194 -28.02 -17.31 20.96
C GLY A 194 -26.92 -17.74 21.91
N ARG A 195 -26.58 -19.04 21.93
CA ARG A 195 -25.53 -19.62 22.79
C ARG A 195 -24.71 -20.60 21.97
N LEU A 196 -23.39 -20.57 22.18
CA LEU A 196 -22.51 -21.56 21.60
C LEU A 196 -22.80 -22.93 22.20
N ASP A 197 -23.26 -23.87 21.39
CA ASP A 197 -23.46 -25.27 21.75
C ASP A 197 -22.36 -26.19 21.16
N GLU A 198 -22.28 -27.42 21.67
CA GLU A 198 -21.26 -28.38 21.24
C GLU A 198 -21.42 -28.72 19.74
N GLY A 199 -20.36 -28.45 18.97
CA GLY A 199 -20.31 -28.68 17.52
C GLY A 199 -20.75 -27.48 16.67
N GLU A 200 -21.10 -26.34 17.27
CA GLU A 200 -21.40 -25.11 16.53
C GLU A 200 -20.14 -24.30 16.18
N ASP A 201 -19.14 -24.31 17.06
CA ASP A 201 -17.81 -23.69 16.86
C ASP A 201 -17.02 -24.43 15.76
N SER A 202 -17.13 -23.95 14.53
CA SER A 202 -16.67 -24.66 13.32
C SER A 202 -15.22 -24.35 12.94
N ASP A 203 -14.65 -23.26 13.46
CA ASP A 203 -13.24 -22.89 13.30
C ASP A 203 -12.44 -22.89 14.61
N ALA A 204 -13.06 -23.30 15.72
CA ALA A 204 -12.46 -23.47 17.04
C ALA A 204 -11.95 -22.17 17.67
N ASP A 205 -12.61 -21.04 17.41
CA ASP A 205 -12.24 -19.74 17.98
C ASP A 205 -12.95 -19.39 19.27
N GLY A 206 -13.87 -20.25 19.71
CA GLY A 206 -14.60 -20.09 20.97
C GLY A 206 -15.66 -18.98 20.92
N MET A 207 -15.91 -18.37 19.76
CA MET A 207 -16.99 -17.43 19.55
C MET A 207 -18.21 -18.15 18.97
N LEU A 208 -19.40 -17.57 19.18
CA LEU A 208 -20.59 -17.97 18.43
C LEU A 208 -20.69 -17.05 17.23
N ASP A 209 -20.26 -17.54 16.08
CA ASP A 209 -20.25 -16.72 14.89
C ASP A 209 -21.65 -16.44 14.36
N VAL A 210 -21.86 -15.17 14.03
CA VAL A 210 -23.04 -14.70 13.34
C VAL A 210 -22.61 -13.85 12.14
N PRO A 211 -23.32 -13.94 10.99
CA PRO A 211 -22.92 -13.18 9.82
C PRO A 211 -22.97 -11.68 10.10
N ASN A 212 -21.92 -10.96 9.72
CA ASN A 212 -21.81 -9.51 9.88
C ASN A 212 -22.63 -8.74 8.81
N TYR A 213 -23.82 -9.25 8.50
CA TYR A 213 -24.75 -8.65 7.55
C TYR A 213 -25.71 -7.63 8.19
N LEU A 214 -26.22 -6.72 7.37
CA LEU A 214 -27.30 -5.80 7.68
C LEU A 214 -28.51 -6.55 8.25
N PRO A 215 -29.22 -6.01 9.26
CA PRO A 215 -30.38 -6.66 9.84
C PRO A 215 -31.43 -7.05 8.78
N GLY A 216 -31.90 -8.30 8.86
CA GLY A 216 -32.89 -8.85 7.93
C GLY A 216 -32.34 -9.29 6.57
N LYS A 217 -31.04 -9.11 6.30
CA LYS A 217 -30.37 -9.63 5.10
C LYS A 217 -29.70 -10.97 5.39
N ASN A 218 -30.14 -12.01 4.71
CA ASN A 218 -29.56 -13.36 4.78
C ASN A 218 -29.43 -13.93 3.36
N PRO A 219 -28.58 -13.34 2.52
CA PRO A 219 -28.34 -13.84 1.16
C PRO A 219 -27.77 -15.26 1.20
N ALA A 220 -28.02 -16.03 0.13
CA ALA A 220 -27.48 -17.37 -0.01
C ALA A 220 -25.96 -17.33 -0.24
N ALA A 221 -25.25 -18.43 0.04
CA ALA A 221 -23.79 -18.47 -0.08
C ALA A 221 -23.31 -18.17 -1.51
N GLU A 222 -24.08 -18.64 -2.50
CA GLU A 222 -23.86 -18.42 -3.94
C GLU A 222 -24.23 -17.01 -4.43
N ASP A 223 -25.01 -16.24 -3.67
CA ASP A 223 -25.40 -14.86 -4.01
C ASP A 223 -24.31 -13.87 -3.58
N LEU A 224 -23.18 -13.88 -4.28
CA LEU A 224 -22.01 -13.07 -3.93
C LEU A 224 -22.33 -11.56 -3.91
N ALA A 225 -23.11 -11.05 -4.87
CA ALA A 225 -23.52 -9.65 -4.90
C ALA A 225 -24.43 -9.30 -3.70
N GLY A 226 -25.43 -10.13 -3.43
CA GLY A 226 -26.32 -9.92 -2.28
C GLY A 226 -25.57 -9.98 -0.94
N ARG A 227 -24.57 -10.86 -0.82
CA ARG A 227 -23.66 -10.93 0.34
C ARG A 227 -22.81 -9.67 0.48
N ALA A 228 -22.20 -9.21 -0.62
CA ALA A 228 -21.42 -7.96 -0.63
C ALA A 228 -22.27 -6.76 -0.19
N ASP A 229 -23.48 -6.61 -0.74
CA ASP A 229 -24.41 -5.52 -0.40
C ASP A 229 -24.97 -5.62 1.02
N ALA A 230 -24.99 -6.84 1.60
CA ALA A 230 -25.42 -7.09 2.96
C ALA A 230 -24.31 -6.87 3.99
N LEU A 231 -23.03 -7.04 3.63
CA LEU A 231 -21.90 -6.99 4.55
C LEU A 231 -21.73 -5.60 5.17
N MET A 232 -21.73 -5.53 6.51
CA MET A 232 -21.47 -4.29 7.23
C MET A 232 -19.97 -4.11 7.42
N THR A 233 -19.44 -3.00 6.91
CA THR A 233 -18.03 -2.58 7.13
C THR A 233 -17.89 -1.58 8.27
N PHE A 234 -19.01 -1.03 8.75
CA PHE A 234 -19.07 0.05 9.73
C PHE A 234 -19.51 -0.39 11.12
N TYR A 235 -20.01 -1.62 11.27
CA TYR A 235 -20.40 -2.16 12.56
C TYR A 235 -20.06 -3.64 12.63
N GLU A 236 -19.35 -4.03 13.68
CA GLU A 236 -18.94 -5.40 13.95
C GLU A 236 -19.82 -5.98 15.07
N LYS A 237 -20.63 -6.99 14.72
CA LYS A 237 -21.54 -7.64 15.69
C LYS A 237 -20.80 -8.41 16.78
N ALA A 238 -19.71 -9.09 16.43
CA ALA A 238 -18.95 -9.94 17.35
C ALA A 238 -18.51 -9.18 18.62
N THR A 239 -18.07 -7.93 18.46
CA THR A 239 -17.58 -7.09 19.57
C THR A 239 -18.44 -5.88 19.89
N ASN A 240 -19.58 -5.70 19.20
CA ASN A 240 -20.42 -4.50 19.25
C ASN A 240 -19.63 -3.20 19.00
N THR A 241 -18.81 -3.21 17.96
CA THR A 241 -17.87 -2.11 17.65
C THR A 241 -18.31 -1.34 16.42
N LEU A 242 -18.52 -0.03 16.58
CA LEU A 242 -18.69 0.89 15.46
C LEU A 242 -17.31 1.22 14.88
N ILE A 243 -17.18 1.15 13.55
CA ILE A 243 -15.96 1.42 12.80
C ILE A 243 -16.27 2.54 11.82
N VAL A 244 -15.54 3.65 11.90
CA VAL A 244 -15.69 4.81 11.01
C VAL A 244 -14.34 5.23 10.48
N ARG A 245 -14.28 5.78 9.26
CA ARG A 245 -13.02 6.18 8.63
C ARG A 245 -13.08 7.60 8.09
N PRO A 246 -12.02 8.42 8.23
CA PRO A 246 -12.02 9.77 7.67
C PRO A 246 -11.96 9.71 6.14
N MET A 247 -12.83 10.46 5.46
CA MET A 247 -12.89 10.48 3.99
C MET A 247 -11.60 10.99 3.34
N VAL A 248 -10.86 11.84 4.03
CA VAL A 248 -9.57 12.42 3.60
C VAL A 248 -8.61 12.44 4.80
N PRO A 249 -7.28 12.46 4.59
CA PRO A 249 -6.31 12.50 5.69
C PRO A 249 -6.54 13.69 6.64
N LEU A 250 -6.38 13.44 7.92
CA LEU A 250 -6.43 14.44 8.97
C LEU A 250 -5.14 15.28 8.99
N LEU A 251 -5.22 16.51 9.49
CA LEU A 251 -4.02 17.32 9.75
C LEU A 251 -3.10 16.62 10.77
N GLU A 252 -1.79 16.66 10.55
CA GLU A 252 -0.77 16.19 11.50
C GLU A 252 -0.78 17.01 12.81
N ARG A 253 -0.26 16.45 13.90
CA ARG A 253 -0.09 17.12 15.21
C ARG A 253 -1.34 17.85 15.74
N THR A 254 -2.53 17.40 15.37
CA THR A 254 -3.79 18.10 15.62
C THR A 254 -4.66 17.23 16.52
N THR A 255 -5.29 17.85 17.52
CA THR A 255 -6.23 17.17 18.42
C THR A 255 -7.65 17.21 17.84
N TYR A 256 -8.23 16.02 17.65
CA TYR A 256 -9.60 15.83 17.22
C TYR A 256 -10.46 15.28 18.36
N ALA A 257 -11.73 15.67 18.37
CA ALA A 257 -12.77 15.10 19.20
C ALA A 257 -13.64 14.17 18.38
N VAL A 258 -13.82 12.95 18.84
CA VAL A 258 -14.86 12.04 18.37
C VAL A 258 -16.07 12.22 19.28
N VAL A 259 -17.23 12.50 18.69
CA VAL A 259 -18.46 12.85 19.42
C VAL A 259 -19.56 11.89 19.01
N VAL A 260 -19.96 11.03 19.95
CA VAL A 260 -21.10 10.13 19.80
C VAL A 260 -22.37 10.87 20.24
N MET A 261 -23.36 10.93 19.36
CA MET A 261 -24.62 11.62 19.60
C MET A 261 -25.66 10.69 20.23
N ARG A 262 -26.58 11.24 21.04
CA ARG A 262 -27.69 10.49 21.68
C ARG A 262 -28.71 9.92 20.70
N ARG A 263 -28.64 10.30 19.44
CA ARG A 263 -29.46 9.73 18.36
C ARG A 263 -28.89 8.40 17.85
N LEU A 264 -27.66 8.03 18.25
CA LEU A 264 -27.21 6.64 18.16
C LEU A 264 -27.97 5.83 19.20
N LEU A 265 -28.72 4.84 18.75
CA LEU A 265 -29.60 4.04 19.60
C LEU A 265 -29.01 2.65 19.82
N ASP A 266 -29.35 2.05 20.96
CA ASP A 266 -29.16 0.62 21.21
C ASP A 266 -30.26 -0.20 20.54
N GLN A 267 -30.12 -1.54 20.56
CA GLN A 267 -31.10 -2.45 19.97
C GLN A 267 -32.55 -2.31 20.53
N ASP A 268 -32.72 -1.69 21.70
CA ASP A 268 -34.02 -1.44 22.33
C ASP A 268 -34.62 -0.07 21.91
N GLY A 269 -33.93 0.67 21.03
CA GLY A 269 -34.31 2.00 20.56
C GLY A 269 -34.02 3.11 21.56
N LEU A 270 -33.17 2.87 22.56
CA LEU A 270 -32.80 3.86 23.57
C LEU A 270 -31.44 4.51 23.24
N PRO A 271 -31.23 5.81 23.53
CA PRO A 271 -29.93 6.46 23.36
C PRO A 271 -28.80 5.74 24.09
N VAL A 272 -27.68 5.56 23.39
CA VAL A 272 -26.42 5.18 24.05
C VAL A 272 -25.93 6.28 25.01
N GLY A 273 -24.98 5.95 25.87
CA GLY A 273 -24.44 6.90 26.85
C GLY A 273 -22.97 6.74 27.19
N SER A 274 -22.54 7.51 28.18
CA SER A 274 -21.19 7.47 28.72
C SER A 274 -21.06 6.42 29.82
N PRO A 275 -19.90 5.72 29.91
CA PRO A 275 -19.57 4.91 31.08
C PRO A 275 -19.16 5.75 32.31
N PHE A 276 -19.09 7.08 32.19
CA PHE A 276 -18.70 8.01 33.26
C PHE A 276 -19.87 8.91 33.70
N PRO A 277 -19.76 9.60 34.86
CA PRO A 277 -20.76 10.58 35.30
C PRO A 277 -20.93 11.79 34.36
N TYR A 278 -19.96 12.03 33.48
CA TYR A 278 -19.95 13.10 32.49
C TYR A 278 -19.87 12.52 31.08
N ILE A 279 -20.18 13.33 30.06
CA ILE A 279 -20.11 12.91 28.66
C ILE A 279 -18.68 12.60 28.17
N ASN A 280 -17.65 12.71 29.00
CA ASN A 280 -16.26 12.45 28.68
C ASN A 280 -15.51 11.96 29.93
N HIS A 281 -14.36 11.33 29.73
CA HIS A 281 -13.42 11.08 30.84
C HIS A 281 -12.81 12.41 31.32
N GLU A 282 -12.74 12.63 32.63
CA GLU A 282 -12.33 13.91 33.24
C GLU A 282 -10.95 14.40 32.78
N ALA A 283 -10.01 13.47 32.56
CA ALA A 283 -8.66 13.77 32.07
C ALA A 283 -8.61 14.39 30.65
N GLN A 284 -9.69 14.31 29.88
CA GLN A 284 -9.76 14.89 28.52
C GLN A 284 -10.56 16.20 28.48
N THR A 285 -11.07 16.69 29.62
CA THR A 285 -11.93 17.88 29.66
C THR A 285 -11.24 19.14 29.14
N GLU A 286 -9.94 19.31 29.44
CA GLU A 286 -9.18 20.48 28.97
C GLU A 286 -9.09 20.52 27.44
N GLU A 287 -8.79 19.38 26.82
CA GLU A 287 -8.68 19.24 25.36
C GLU A 287 -10.03 19.46 24.68
N LEU A 288 -11.10 19.00 25.31
CA LEU A 288 -12.46 19.16 24.82
C LEU A 288 -13.10 20.52 25.16
N ALA A 289 -12.38 21.45 25.79
CA ALA A 289 -12.94 22.74 26.20
C ALA A 289 -13.52 23.55 25.03
N GLY A 290 -13.02 23.34 23.80
CA GLY A 290 -13.53 23.97 22.57
C GLY A 290 -14.77 23.32 21.96
N LEU A 291 -15.19 22.13 22.44
CA LEU A 291 -16.23 21.33 21.81
C LEU A 291 -17.60 22.03 21.82
N LYS A 292 -17.97 22.67 22.93
CA LYS A 292 -19.27 23.38 23.05
C LYS A 292 -19.45 24.44 21.98
N SER A 293 -18.40 25.23 21.71
CA SER A 293 -18.44 26.26 20.67
C SER A 293 -18.47 25.67 19.26
N ALA A 294 -17.70 24.59 19.02
CA ALA A 294 -17.66 23.92 17.72
C ALA A 294 -19.02 23.31 17.34
N LEU A 295 -19.66 22.60 18.27
CA LEU A 295 -21.01 22.04 18.07
C LEU A 295 -22.04 23.14 17.79
N SER A 296 -22.04 24.20 18.61
CA SER A 296 -23.02 25.30 18.48
C SER A 296 -22.91 26.01 17.13
N ALA A 297 -21.70 26.12 16.57
CA ALA A 297 -21.48 26.74 15.26
C ALA A 297 -22.12 25.95 14.11
N GLN A 298 -22.31 24.63 14.28
CA GLN A 298 -22.99 23.74 13.32
C GLN A 298 -24.45 23.43 13.71
N GLY A 299 -25.02 24.21 14.64
CA GLY A 299 -26.40 24.01 15.11
C GLY A 299 -26.60 22.78 15.99
N GLN A 300 -25.53 22.12 16.44
CA GLN A 300 -25.58 20.97 17.34
C GLN A 300 -25.53 21.41 18.81
N SER A 301 -26.21 20.66 19.69
CA SER A 301 -26.23 20.95 21.13
C SER A 301 -25.35 19.97 21.91
N VAL A 302 -24.58 20.49 22.86
CA VAL A 302 -23.84 19.64 23.82
C VAL A 302 -24.76 18.74 24.66
N GLY A 303 -26.04 19.12 24.83
CA GLY A 303 -27.04 18.32 25.55
C GLY A 303 -27.49 17.05 24.81
N ASP A 304 -27.15 16.96 23.53
CA ASP A 304 -27.44 15.84 22.63
C ASP A 304 -26.23 14.92 22.43
N VAL A 305 -25.11 15.20 23.11
CA VAL A 305 -23.92 14.33 23.11
C VAL A 305 -24.15 13.18 24.10
N ALA A 306 -23.90 11.95 23.66
CA ALA A 306 -23.89 10.75 24.48
C ALA A 306 -22.50 10.55 25.11
N PHE A 307 -21.45 10.68 24.32
CA PHE A 307 -20.06 10.55 24.74
C PHE A 307 -19.11 11.33 23.82
N ALA A 308 -17.99 11.81 24.34
CA ALA A 308 -16.92 12.45 23.57
C ALA A 308 -15.55 12.06 24.13
N PHE A 309 -14.60 11.82 23.24
CA PHE A 309 -13.20 11.56 23.56
C PHE A 309 -12.28 12.24 22.54
N THR A 310 -11.01 12.37 22.87
CA THR A 310 -10.00 13.01 22.01
C THR A 310 -8.90 12.05 21.59
N PHE A 311 -8.31 12.33 20.44
CA PHE A 311 -7.00 11.80 20.05
C PHE A 311 -6.19 12.90 19.34
N THR A 312 -4.87 12.76 19.35
CA THR A 312 -3.94 13.68 18.69
C THR A 312 -3.21 12.93 17.59
N THR A 313 -3.21 13.47 16.38
CA THR A 313 -2.48 12.89 15.25
C THR A 313 -0.97 13.07 15.40
N GLN A 314 -0.20 12.14 14.84
CA GLN A 314 1.26 12.11 14.89
C GLN A 314 1.89 13.16 13.95
N THR A 315 3.20 13.28 14.04
CA THR A 315 4.04 13.96 13.05
C THR A 315 4.17 13.14 11.77
N ILE A 316 3.95 13.76 10.62
CA ILE A 316 4.11 13.17 9.29
C ILE A 316 5.19 13.91 8.48
N GLN A 317 5.08 15.24 8.32
CA GLN A 317 5.89 15.97 7.34
C GLN A 317 7.26 16.39 7.87
N SER A 318 7.44 16.51 9.19
CA SER A 318 8.66 17.11 9.75
C SER A 318 9.93 16.30 9.49
N SER A 319 9.81 14.98 9.38
CA SER A 319 10.94 14.11 9.03
C SER A 319 11.41 14.36 7.60
N TRP A 320 10.48 14.57 6.65
CA TRP A 320 10.81 14.98 5.28
C TRP A 320 11.50 16.35 5.23
N LYS A 321 10.99 17.32 5.98
CA LYS A 321 11.62 18.64 6.13
C LYS A 321 13.06 18.53 6.62
N ALA A 322 13.29 17.77 7.68
CA ALA A 322 14.62 17.62 8.26
C ALA A 322 15.62 16.94 7.32
N VAL A 323 15.21 15.86 6.64
CA VAL A 323 16.09 15.12 5.71
C VAL A 323 16.37 15.94 4.46
N ARG A 324 15.36 16.59 3.87
CA ARG A 324 15.56 17.43 2.68
C ARG A 324 16.46 18.62 2.98
N GLU A 325 16.22 19.35 4.08
CA GLU A 325 17.14 20.42 4.50
C GLU A 325 18.55 19.88 4.73
N GLY A 326 18.67 18.67 5.28
CA GLY A 326 19.93 17.95 5.44
C GLY A 326 20.67 17.71 4.13
N LEU A 327 19.98 17.23 3.09
CA LEU A 327 20.53 17.08 1.73
C LEU A 327 21.11 18.40 1.22
N TYR A 328 20.44 19.52 1.48
CA TYR A 328 20.94 20.84 1.07
C TYR A 328 21.98 21.45 2.04
N GLY A 329 22.44 20.70 3.06
CA GLY A 329 23.48 21.15 3.99
C GLY A 329 22.99 22.06 5.12
N HIS A 330 21.69 21.98 5.44
CA HIS A 330 21.01 22.81 6.45
C HIS A 330 20.37 21.98 7.57
N GLY A 331 19.92 22.69 8.61
CA GLY A 331 19.19 22.08 9.73
C GLY A 331 20.03 21.12 10.60
N VAL A 332 19.32 20.24 11.29
CA VAL A 332 19.90 19.23 12.20
C VAL A 332 20.67 18.17 11.41
N GLN A 333 20.20 17.81 10.22
CA GLN A 333 20.78 16.78 9.36
C GLN A 333 21.78 17.32 8.33
N ARG A 334 22.34 18.53 8.53
CA ARG A 334 23.24 19.20 7.57
C ARG A 334 24.47 18.40 7.13
N HIS A 335 24.89 17.41 7.92
CA HIS A 335 26.02 16.54 7.55
C HIS A 335 25.69 15.68 6.33
N ILE A 336 24.42 15.32 6.12
CA ILE A 336 24.00 14.52 4.97
C ILE A 336 24.43 15.20 3.67
N GLY A 337 24.14 16.48 3.46
CA GLY A 337 24.49 17.18 2.23
C GLY A 337 25.99 17.29 1.95
N LYS A 338 26.81 17.21 3.01
CA LYS A 338 28.28 17.20 2.92
C LYS A 338 28.81 15.80 2.59
N ASP A 339 28.28 14.78 3.26
CA ASP A 339 28.75 13.39 3.13
C ASP A 339 28.20 12.72 1.86
N TYR A 340 27.07 13.23 1.34
CA TYR A 340 26.40 12.80 0.12
C TYR A 340 26.27 13.98 -0.86
N PRO A 341 27.37 14.38 -1.52
CA PRO A 341 27.35 15.48 -2.49
C PRO A 341 26.43 15.16 -3.68
N ALA A 342 25.87 16.21 -4.28
CA ALA A 342 25.06 16.09 -5.48
C ALA A 342 25.96 15.87 -6.71
N GLU A 343 26.47 14.66 -6.88
CA GLU A 343 27.28 14.24 -8.02
C GLU A 343 27.06 12.76 -8.36
N LEU A 344 27.34 12.41 -9.60
CA LEU A 344 27.36 11.02 -10.05
C LEU A 344 28.70 10.38 -9.66
N SER A 345 28.64 9.10 -9.24
CA SER A 345 29.77 8.34 -8.70
C SER A 345 30.44 7.40 -9.70
N GLY A 346 29.80 7.11 -10.84
CA GLY A 346 30.41 6.26 -11.86
C GLY A 346 29.56 6.07 -13.12
N PHE A 347 30.19 5.49 -14.14
CA PHE A 347 29.59 5.10 -15.41
C PHE A 347 29.95 3.65 -15.73
N GLU A 348 28.96 2.86 -16.13
CA GLU A 348 29.19 1.49 -16.57
C GLU A 348 29.53 1.45 -18.05
N VAL A 349 30.50 0.61 -18.42
CA VAL A 349 30.82 0.35 -19.82
C VAL A 349 29.69 -0.46 -20.43
N LEU A 350 29.15 -0.02 -21.58
CA LEU A 350 28.03 -0.68 -22.24
C LEU A 350 28.42 -1.40 -23.53
N ARG A 351 29.52 -0.96 -24.17
CA ARG A 351 30.02 -1.52 -25.44
C ARG A 351 31.43 -2.08 -25.29
N ASP A 352 31.63 -3.29 -25.81
CA ASP A 352 32.92 -3.98 -25.74
C ASP A 352 33.90 -3.45 -26.81
N LYS A 353 34.91 -2.67 -26.41
CA LYS A 353 35.96 -2.15 -27.32
C LYS A 353 36.80 -3.24 -27.98
N SER A 354 36.73 -4.50 -27.56
CA SER A 354 37.38 -5.61 -28.25
C SER A 354 36.55 -6.14 -29.43
N PHE A 355 35.27 -5.77 -29.50
CA PHE A 355 34.38 -6.13 -30.60
C PHE A 355 34.67 -5.25 -31.82
N GLU A 356 34.75 -5.84 -33.02
CA GLU A 356 35.23 -5.15 -34.23
C GLU A 356 34.42 -3.88 -34.55
N ALA A 357 33.09 -3.91 -34.37
CA ALA A 357 32.22 -2.76 -34.60
C ALA A 357 32.44 -1.60 -33.62
N PHE A 358 33.09 -1.86 -32.47
CA PHE A 358 33.27 -0.90 -31.39
C PHE A 358 34.74 -0.56 -31.10
N LYS A 359 35.69 -1.10 -31.87
CA LYS A 359 37.13 -0.95 -31.60
C LYS A 359 37.62 0.50 -31.59
N ASP A 360 36.97 1.36 -32.39
CA ASP A 360 37.36 2.75 -32.61
C ASP A 360 36.43 3.75 -31.89
N ILE A 361 35.51 3.29 -31.01
CA ILE A 361 34.63 4.20 -30.28
C ILE A 361 35.41 4.99 -29.22
N THR A 362 35.11 6.28 -29.13
CA THR A 362 35.68 7.18 -28.12
C THR A 362 34.96 7.00 -26.79
N ASN A 363 33.62 7.07 -26.79
CA ASN A 363 32.78 6.95 -25.60
C ASN A 363 32.15 5.53 -25.49
N PRO A 364 32.61 4.65 -24.58
CA PRO A 364 32.04 3.31 -24.38
C PRO A 364 30.87 3.25 -23.37
N TYR A 365 30.53 4.37 -22.74
CA TYR A 365 29.57 4.45 -21.63
C TYR A 365 28.13 4.70 -22.08
N ILE A 366 27.96 5.10 -23.34
CA ILE A 366 26.66 5.24 -24.00
C ILE A 366 26.47 4.10 -24.99
N VAL A 367 25.23 3.66 -25.21
CA VAL A 367 24.86 2.74 -26.31
C VAL A 367 23.81 3.41 -27.19
N TYR A 368 24.08 3.48 -28.49
CA TYR A 368 23.13 4.09 -29.43
C TYR A 368 22.01 3.11 -29.79
N THR A 369 20.83 3.64 -30.14
CA THR A 369 19.69 2.81 -30.52
C THR A 369 20.03 1.81 -31.62
N GLU A 370 20.76 2.27 -32.65
CA GLU A 370 21.13 1.42 -33.77
C GLU A 370 22.13 0.31 -33.39
N ASP A 371 22.84 0.44 -32.26
CA ASP A 371 23.71 -0.61 -31.73
C ASP A 371 22.91 -1.72 -31.01
N VAL A 372 21.71 -1.41 -30.49
CA VAL A 372 20.99 -2.26 -29.53
C VAL A 372 19.62 -2.74 -30.03
N ILE A 373 19.01 -2.09 -31.03
CA ILE A 373 17.63 -2.36 -31.45
C ILE A 373 17.41 -3.80 -31.93
N ASP A 374 18.37 -4.38 -32.66
CA ASP A 374 18.28 -5.78 -33.11
C ASP A 374 18.41 -6.75 -31.94
N ALA A 375 19.29 -6.46 -30.97
CA ALA A 375 19.42 -7.24 -29.76
C ALA A 375 18.13 -7.15 -28.92
N MET A 376 17.53 -5.97 -28.80
CA MET A 376 16.26 -5.77 -28.09
C MET A 376 15.10 -6.50 -28.77
N SER A 377 15.08 -6.57 -30.10
CA SER A 377 14.11 -7.38 -30.84
C SER A 377 14.18 -8.86 -30.43
N LEU A 378 15.38 -9.41 -30.27
CA LEU A 378 15.59 -10.79 -29.81
C LEU A 378 15.27 -10.96 -28.32
N ILE A 379 15.65 -10.01 -27.48
CA ILE A 379 15.33 -10.01 -26.04
C ILE A 379 13.82 -9.93 -25.82
N ALA A 380 13.10 -9.10 -26.58
CA ALA A 380 11.65 -8.98 -26.50
C ALA A 380 10.97 -10.31 -26.83
N THR A 381 11.43 -11.02 -27.88
CA THR A 381 10.91 -12.35 -28.20
C THR A 381 11.27 -13.38 -27.12
N ALA A 382 12.51 -13.36 -26.59
CA ALA A 382 13.02 -14.38 -25.68
C ALA A 382 12.52 -14.25 -24.23
N PHE A 383 12.37 -13.02 -23.73
CA PHE A 383 12.09 -12.73 -22.32
C PHE A 383 10.77 -11.99 -22.08
N LEU A 384 10.27 -11.23 -23.07
CA LEU A 384 9.04 -10.44 -22.92
C LEU A 384 7.82 -11.06 -23.61
N GLY A 385 7.98 -12.23 -24.26
CA GLY A 385 6.88 -12.95 -24.90
C GLY A 385 6.30 -12.26 -26.14
N ALA A 386 6.96 -11.23 -26.66
CA ALA A 386 6.52 -10.52 -27.86
C ALA A 386 6.55 -11.47 -29.08
N SER A 387 5.41 -11.61 -29.75
CA SER A 387 5.29 -12.50 -30.91
C SER A 387 5.91 -11.87 -32.16
N GLU A 388 6.57 -12.67 -32.99
CA GLU A 388 7.07 -12.17 -34.28
C GLU A 388 5.91 -11.69 -35.17
N GLY A 389 6.04 -10.46 -35.68
CA GLY A 389 5.01 -9.81 -36.51
C GLY A 389 3.78 -9.29 -35.75
N SER A 390 3.84 -9.19 -34.41
CA SER A 390 2.78 -8.52 -33.63
C SER A 390 2.88 -7.00 -33.72
N THR A 391 1.74 -6.32 -33.64
CA THR A 391 1.70 -4.85 -33.61
C THR A 391 2.43 -4.30 -32.39
N GLU A 392 2.29 -4.96 -31.23
CA GLU A 392 3.02 -4.59 -30.01
C GLU A 392 4.54 -4.49 -30.24
N LYS A 393 5.13 -5.50 -30.89
CA LYS A 393 6.56 -5.53 -31.18
C LYS A 393 6.96 -4.45 -32.18
N GLU A 394 6.17 -4.26 -33.24
CA GLU A 394 6.42 -3.24 -34.26
C GLU A 394 6.37 -1.82 -33.67
N VAL A 395 5.35 -1.53 -32.86
CA VAL A 395 5.17 -0.23 -32.17
C VAL A 395 6.29 0.02 -31.18
N LEU A 396 6.72 -1.00 -30.42
CA LEU A 396 7.88 -0.89 -29.53
C LEU A 396 9.16 -0.54 -30.31
N LEU A 397 9.47 -1.28 -31.38
CA LEU A 397 10.68 -1.05 -32.16
C LEU A 397 10.66 0.31 -32.88
N ASP A 398 9.50 0.78 -33.36
CA ASP A 398 9.39 2.14 -33.91
C ASP A 398 9.59 3.21 -32.84
N ALA A 399 9.04 3.02 -31.63
CA ALA A 399 9.26 3.91 -30.50
C ALA A 399 10.75 3.99 -30.09
N TYR A 400 11.49 2.88 -30.21
CA TYR A 400 12.94 2.86 -29.94
C TYR A 400 13.71 3.84 -30.83
N ARG A 401 13.25 4.12 -32.04
CA ARG A 401 13.92 5.04 -32.98
C ARG A 401 13.92 6.50 -32.50
N TYR A 402 13.11 6.83 -31.49
CA TYR A 402 13.11 8.15 -30.84
C TYR A 402 14.17 8.28 -29.74
N ILE A 403 14.84 7.17 -29.37
CA ILE A 403 15.97 7.17 -28.44
C ILE A 403 17.25 7.48 -29.22
N ASP A 404 18.06 8.37 -28.67
CA ASP A 404 19.40 8.66 -29.17
C ASP A 404 20.41 7.66 -28.61
N TYR A 405 20.51 7.60 -27.29
CA TYR A 405 21.36 6.66 -26.57
C TYR A 405 20.80 6.33 -25.19
N GLN A 406 21.34 5.27 -24.60
CA GLN A 406 21.12 4.88 -23.23
C GLN A 406 22.42 4.91 -22.43
N VAL A 407 22.31 5.13 -21.13
CA VAL A 407 23.43 5.20 -20.17
C VAL A 407 23.06 4.45 -18.90
N VAL A 408 24.04 3.74 -18.32
CA VAL A 408 23.96 3.25 -16.93
C VAL A 408 25.00 3.99 -16.10
N THR A 409 24.52 4.80 -15.15
CA THR A 409 25.37 5.59 -14.23
C THR A 409 24.99 5.27 -12.79
N SER A 410 25.70 5.84 -11.82
CA SER A 410 25.39 5.67 -10.39
C SER A 410 25.60 6.94 -9.60
N TYR A 411 25.00 7.01 -8.43
CA TYR A 411 25.29 8.01 -7.39
C TYR A 411 25.27 7.36 -6.01
N VAL A 412 25.81 8.08 -5.03
CA VAL A 412 25.72 7.66 -3.62
C VAL A 412 24.54 8.38 -2.97
N SER A 413 23.57 7.61 -2.48
CA SER A 413 22.41 8.06 -1.73
C SER A 413 22.61 7.85 -0.22
N PRO A 414 22.10 8.76 0.64
CA PRO A 414 22.06 8.52 2.07
C PRO A 414 21.03 7.45 2.45
N GLN A 415 21.48 6.35 3.05
CA GLN A 415 20.61 5.33 3.63
C GLN A 415 20.45 5.55 5.14
N LEU A 416 19.22 5.79 5.60
CA LEU A 416 18.93 6.16 6.99
C LEU A 416 18.73 4.97 7.94
N PHE A 417 18.92 3.75 7.46
CA PHE A 417 18.88 2.55 8.29
C PHE A 417 20.03 1.60 7.95
N GLU A 418 20.49 0.87 8.97
CA GLU A 418 21.50 -0.16 8.83
C GLU A 418 20.88 -1.46 8.32
N ARG A 419 21.62 -2.20 7.47
CA ARG A 419 21.25 -3.56 7.05
C ARG A 419 21.99 -4.64 7.84
N TYR A 420 23.14 -4.29 8.39
CA TYR A 420 24.06 -5.22 9.02
C TYR A 420 24.34 -4.80 10.45
N ASP A 421 24.57 -5.78 11.33
CA ASP A 421 25.06 -5.55 12.67
C ASP A 421 26.57 -5.28 12.68
N GLU A 422 27.16 -5.13 13.88
CA GLU A 422 28.60 -4.89 14.04
C GLU A 422 29.49 -6.06 13.55
N ASN A 423 28.93 -7.27 13.41
CA ASN A 423 29.62 -8.47 12.96
C ASN A 423 29.51 -8.66 11.43
N GLY A 424 28.67 -7.87 10.76
CA GLY A 424 28.37 -8.01 9.33
C GLY A 424 27.20 -8.96 9.04
N ASP A 425 26.48 -9.42 10.05
CA ASP A 425 25.29 -10.26 9.89
C ASP A 425 24.07 -9.39 9.58
N TYR A 426 23.11 -9.92 8.82
CA TYR A 426 21.87 -9.19 8.52
C TYR A 426 21.07 -8.88 9.78
N LEU A 427 20.65 -7.63 9.92
CA LEU A 427 19.66 -7.24 10.91
C LEU A 427 18.28 -7.80 10.53
N PRO A 428 17.45 -8.20 11.51
CA PRO A 428 16.06 -8.56 11.21
C PRO A 428 15.33 -7.35 10.59
N LEU A 429 14.38 -7.59 9.69
CA LEU A 429 13.74 -6.52 8.90
C LEU A 429 13.12 -5.42 9.78
N ASP A 430 12.50 -5.78 10.91
CA ASP A 430 11.94 -4.79 11.84
C ASP A 430 12.99 -3.95 12.61
N ALA A 431 14.27 -4.33 12.57
CA ALA A 431 15.37 -3.48 13.00
C ALA A 431 15.82 -2.50 11.91
N GLN A 432 15.54 -2.79 10.64
CA GLN A 432 15.90 -1.99 9.47
C GLN A 432 14.85 -0.91 9.18
N SER A 433 14.88 0.19 9.93
CA SER A 433 13.94 1.30 9.77
C SER A 433 14.58 2.63 10.14
N TRP A 434 14.00 3.72 9.64
CA TRP A 434 14.49 5.07 9.90
C TRP A 434 14.43 5.39 11.40
N PRO A 435 15.40 6.15 11.92
CA PRO A 435 15.31 6.73 13.25
C PRO A 435 14.06 7.61 13.36
N GLU A 436 13.32 7.45 14.45
CA GLU A 436 12.07 8.20 14.66
C GLU A 436 12.33 9.70 14.89
N ASN A 437 13.45 10.07 15.52
CA ASN A 437 13.81 11.46 15.77
C ASN A 437 14.83 12.02 14.78
N LEU A 438 14.33 12.58 13.68
CA LEU A 438 15.14 13.28 12.66
C LEU A 438 15.22 14.79 12.87
N THR A 439 14.45 15.34 13.80
CA THR A 439 14.24 16.80 13.89
C THR A 439 15.07 17.49 14.98
N SER A 440 15.61 16.73 15.93
CA SER A 440 16.43 17.31 17.02
C SER A 440 17.84 16.76 17.15
N THR A 441 18.11 15.59 16.57
CA THR A 441 19.39 14.88 16.70
C THR A 441 19.92 14.48 15.32
N PRO A 442 21.19 14.79 14.98
CA PRO A 442 21.83 14.24 13.80
C PRO A 442 21.82 12.71 13.87
N VAL A 443 21.45 12.04 12.77
CA VAL A 443 21.40 10.57 12.72
C VAL A 443 22.60 9.98 12.02
N SER A 444 22.92 8.72 12.32
CA SER A 444 23.85 7.93 11.52
C SER A 444 23.23 7.65 10.16
N VAL A 445 24.05 7.71 9.12
CA VAL A 445 23.64 7.50 7.73
C VAL A 445 24.77 6.75 7.05
N ARG A 446 24.44 5.64 6.37
CA ARG A 446 25.42 4.88 5.60
C ARG A 446 25.31 5.19 4.10
N PRO A 447 26.39 5.06 3.34
CA PRO A 447 26.33 5.22 1.89
C PRO A 447 25.67 4.02 1.23
N GLU A 448 24.84 4.32 0.24
CA GLU A 448 24.27 3.33 -0.67
C GLU A 448 24.53 3.77 -2.12
N THR A 449 25.11 2.89 -2.93
CA THR A 449 25.24 3.14 -4.37
C THR A 449 23.91 2.83 -5.05
N VAL A 450 23.32 3.83 -5.69
CA VAL A 450 22.11 3.70 -6.50
C VAL A 450 22.48 3.83 -7.97
N TYR A 451 22.04 2.87 -8.78
CA TYR A 451 22.26 2.88 -10.22
C TYR A 451 21.06 3.50 -10.93
N VAL A 452 21.35 4.27 -11.98
CA VAL A 452 20.37 4.93 -12.84
C VAL A 452 20.48 4.33 -14.23
N HIS A 453 19.36 3.87 -14.78
CA HIS A 453 19.24 3.63 -16.22
C HIS A 453 18.60 4.86 -16.86
N LEU A 454 19.33 5.51 -17.74
CA LEU A 454 18.94 6.72 -18.44
C LEU A 454 18.73 6.42 -19.93
N VAL A 455 17.60 6.89 -20.45
CA VAL A 455 17.25 6.90 -21.87
C VAL A 455 17.15 8.35 -22.31
N VAL A 456 17.92 8.75 -23.34
CA VAL A 456 17.95 10.12 -23.85
C VAL A 456 17.34 10.20 -25.25
N PRO A 457 16.41 11.13 -25.53
CA PRO A 457 15.75 11.23 -26.83
C PRO A 457 16.63 11.87 -27.90
N ARG A 458 16.29 11.59 -29.17
CA ARG A 458 16.92 12.16 -30.38
C ARG A 458 16.88 13.69 -30.37
N LYS A 459 17.91 14.34 -30.92
CA LYS A 459 18.00 15.81 -31.01
C LYS A 459 16.88 16.40 -31.85
N GLU A 460 16.45 15.67 -32.88
CA GLU A 460 15.43 16.06 -33.86
C GLU A 460 14.03 16.21 -33.26
N VAL A 461 13.74 15.54 -32.15
CA VAL A 461 12.42 15.50 -31.51
C VAL A 461 12.40 16.13 -30.13
N SER A 462 13.53 16.66 -29.66
CA SER A 462 13.70 17.12 -28.28
C SER A 462 14.33 18.51 -28.18
N ALA A 463 14.40 19.05 -26.97
CA ALA A 463 15.02 20.35 -26.69
C ALA A 463 16.51 20.40 -27.05
N ARG A 464 17.19 19.24 -27.16
CA ARG A 464 18.61 19.17 -27.56
C ARG A 464 18.86 19.73 -28.96
N GLY A 465 17.92 19.62 -29.89
CA GLY A 465 18.01 20.28 -31.20
C GLY A 465 18.10 21.81 -31.13
N GLN A 466 17.83 22.39 -29.95
CA GLN A 466 17.95 23.81 -29.66
C GLN A 466 19.12 24.12 -28.70
N ASN A 467 20.02 23.16 -28.50
CA ASN A 467 21.12 23.20 -27.52
C ASN A 467 20.62 23.51 -26.08
N LYS A 468 19.50 22.90 -25.70
CA LYS A 468 18.93 22.99 -24.35
C LYS A 468 18.80 21.60 -23.75
N PRO A 469 18.96 21.47 -22.41
CA PRO A 469 18.69 20.20 -21.74
C PRO A 469 17.24 19.76 -21.93
N VAL A 470 17.01 18.46 -22.08
CA VAL A 470 15.65 17.91 -22.19
C VAL A 470 15.01 17.74 -20.81
N PRO A 471 13.68 17.83 -20.71
CA PRO A 471 12.97 17.43 -19.50
C PRO A 471 13.22 15.96 -19.16
N VAL A 472 13.23 15.63 -17.87
CA VAL A 472 13.48 14.28 -17.37
C VAL A 472 12.24 13.74 -16.68
N VAL A 473 11.76 12.57 -17.11
CA VAL A 473 10.77 11.78 -16.39
C VAL A 473 11.50 10.77 -15.51
N LEU A 474 11.32 10.89 -14.20
CA LEU A 474 11.71 9.85 -13.27
C LEU A 474 10.69 8.71 -13.41
N LEU A 475 11.17 7.49 -13.68
CA LEU A 475 10.30 6.32 -13.86
C LEU A 475 10.45 5.39 -12.65
N GLY A 476 9.37 5.18 -11.92
CA GLY A 476 9.26 4.12 -10.91
C GLY A 476 8.88 2.79 -11.53
N HIS A 477 9.66 1.75 -11.26
CA HIS A 477 9.37 0.37 -11.68
C HIS A 477 8.27 -0.28 -10.83
N GLY A 478 7.65 -1.34 -11.35
CA GLY A 478 6.66 -2.14 -10.63
C GLY A 478 7.25 -2.94 -9.47
N TYR A 479 6.38 -3.52 -8.62
CA TYR A 479 6.84 -4.47 -7.60
C TYR A 479 7.48 -5.69 -8.28
N THR A 480 8.58 -6.19 -7.72
CA THR A 480 9.48 -7.21 -8.30
C THR A 480 10.19 -6.82 -9.60
N GLY A 481 9.89 -5.63 -10.16
CA GLY A 481 10.55 -5.06 -11.32
C GLY A 481 11.95 -4.51 -11.03
N ALA A 482 12.50 -3.78 -11.99
CA ALA A 482 13.83 -3.19 -11.89
C ALA A 482 13.91 -1.88 -12.68
N ARG A 483 14.99 -1.13 -12.49
CA ARG A 483 15.23 0.13 -13.22
C ARG A 483 15.18 0.00 -14.74
N PHE A 484 15.39 -1.20 -15.26
CA PHE A 484 15.40 -1.51 -16.69
C PHE A 484 14.02 -1.49 -17.35
N ASP A 485 12.95 -1.31 -16.58
CA ASP A 485 11.62 -0.92 -17.12
C ASP A 485 11.72 0.37 -17.97
N ALA A 486 12.77 1.20 -17.76
CA ALA A 486 13.09 2.32 -18.63
C ALA A 486 13.36 1.92 -20.08
N ALA A 487 13.92 0.74 -20.36
CA ALA A 487 14.06 0.23 -21.73
C ALA A 487 12.70 -0.12 -22.37
N GLN A 488 11.68 -0.43 -21.57
CA GLN A 488 10.36 -0.80 -22.08
C GLN A 488 9.44 0.41 -22.23
N LEU A 489 9.39 1.29 -21.22
CA LEU A 489 8.49 2.46 -21.20
C LEU A 489 9.16 3.74 -21.70
N GLY A 490 10.49 3.85 -21.58
CA GLY A 490 11.26 5.00 -22.04
C GLY A 490 11.11 5.34 -23.52
N PRO A 491 11.04 4.38 -24.46
CA PRO A 491 10.81 4.67 -25.88
C PRO A 491 9.55 5.52 -26.14
N TYR A 492 8.44 5.18 -25.47
CA TYR A 492 7.16 5.87 -25.64
C TYR A 492 7.17 7.29 -25.06
N ILE A 493 8.00 7.56 -24.05
CA ILE A 493 8.19 8.91 -23.49
C ILE A 493 9.19 9.71 -24.33
N ALA A 494 10.24 9.07 -24.85
CA ALA A 494 11.26 9.68 -25.71
C ALA A 494 10.65 10.26 -26.99
N ARG A 495 9.62 9.61 -27.52
CA ARG A 495 8.72 10.10 -28.58
C ARG A 495 8.19 11.52 -28.34
N HIS A 496 7.96 11.89 -27.08
CA HIS A 496 7.47 13.21 -26.68
C HIS A 496 8.61 14.20 -26.34
N GLY A 497 9.85 13.85 -26.67
CA GLY A 497 11.03 14.71 -26.54
C GLY A 497 11.60 14.80 -25.14
N MET A 498 11.34 13.81 -24.28
CA MET A 498 11.76 13.77 -22.88
C MET A 498 12.71 12.60 -22.60
N ALA A 499 13.66 12.79 -21.69
CA ALA A 499 14.50 11.70 -21.18
C ALA A 499 13.78 10.92 -20.08
N VAL A 500 14.18 9.66 -19.88
CA VAL A 500 13.66 8.81 -18.80
C VAL A 500 14.81 8.31 -17.94
N ALA A 501 14.73 8.56 -16.64
CA ALA A 501 15.70 8.08 -15.65
C ALA A 501 14.99 7.18 -14.64
N SER A 502 15.48 5.95 -14.49
CA SER A 502 14.91 4.96 -13.58
C SER A 502 15.99 4.44 -12.62
N ILE A 503 15.60 4.18 -11.37
CA ILE A 503 16.47 3.63 -10.32
C ILE A 503 15.83 2.40 -9.69
N ASP A 504 16.63 1.52 -9.11
CA ASP A 504 16.10 0.45 -8.27
C ASP A 504 15.75 1.01 -6.89
N CYS A 505 14.50 0.79 -6.47
CA CYS A 505 14.12 0.96 -5.08
C CYS A 505 14.93 0.01 -4.17
N VAL A 506 14.78 0.20 -2.86
CA VAL A 506 15.40 -0.66 -1.84
C VAL A 506 15.15 -2.14 -2.19
N SER A 507 16.23 -2.91 -2.24
CA SER A 507 16.23 -4.36 -2.51
C SER A 507 15.67 -4.80 -3.88
N HIS A 508 15.56 -3.89 -4.86
CA HIS A 508 15.13 -4.25 -6.21
C HIS A 508 16.30 -4.38 -7.18
N GLY A 509 16.06 -5.09 -8.28
CA GLY A 509 17.03 -5.32 -9.35
C GLY A 509 16.56 -6.41 -10.30
N ILE A 510 17.33 -6.66 -11.35
CA ILE A 510 17.00 -7.75 -12.28
C ILE A 510 17.12 -9.10 -11.57
N SER A 511 16.05 -9.88 -11.65
CA SER A 511 15.92 -11.21 -11.04
C SER A 511 15.96 -12.29 -12.15
N LEU A 512 17.17 -12.69 -12.55
CA LEU A 512 17.40 -13.77 -13.52
C LEU A 512 18.15 -14.93 -12.88
N ASP A 513 17.82 -16.16 -13.29
CA ASP A 513 18.63 -17.34 -12.98
C ASP A 513 19.86 -17.46 -13.91
N GLN A 514 20.77 -18.39 -13.58
CA GLN A 514 22.01 -18.56 -14.34
C GLN A 514 21.77 -18.95 -15.81
N GLY A 515 20.74 -19.75 -16.11
CA GLY A 515 20.41 -20.15 -17.48
C GLY A 515 19.85 -18.99 -18.30
N GLU A 516 19.06 -18.12 -17.68
CA GLU A 516 18.56 -16.89 -18.26
C GLU A 516 19.71 -15.89 -18.53
N VAL A 517 20.64 -15.73 -17.59
CA VAL A 517 21.86 -14.92 -17.77
C VAL A 517 22.69 -15.45 -18.93
N ASP A 518 22.91 -16.77 -19.01
CA ASP A 518 23.66 -17.38 -20.11
C ASP A 518 22.99 -17.14 -21.48
N THR A 519 21.66 -17.19 -21.52
CA THR A 519 20.86 -16.92 -22.74
C THR A 519 20.98 -15.46 -23.15
N ALA A 520 20.81 -14.52 -22.22
CA ALA A 520 20.97 -13.09 -22.48
C ALA A 520 22.40 -12.76 -22.93
N SER A 521 23.41 -13.41 -22.35
CA SER A 521 24.82 -13.24 -22.70
C SER A 521 25.15 -13.72 -24.11
N GLN A 522 24.50 -14.80 -24.56
CA GLN A 522 24.61 -15.27 -25.94
C GLN A 522 24.00 -14.25 -26.93
N ILE A 523 22.79 -13.76 -26.65
CA ILE A 523 22.11 -12.77 -27.50
C ILE A 523 22.92 -11.49 -27.59
N LEU A 524 23.22 -10.85 -26.46
CA LEU A 524 23.93 -9.57 -26.42
C LEU A 524 25.39 -9.70 -26.88
N GLY A 525 26.00 -10.87 -26.71
CA GLY A 525 27.34 -11.17 -27.20
C GLY A 525 27.48 -11.15 -28.72
N ILE A 526 26.43 -11.45 -29.48
CA ILE A 526 26.42 -11.35 -30.95
C ILE A 526 26.66 -9.91 -31.41
N PHE A 527 26.23 -8.94 -30.60
CA PHE A 527 26.27 -7.52 -30.91
C PHE A 527 27.37 -6.75 -30.16
N GLY A 528 28.27 -7.43 -29.43
CA GLY A 528 29.31 -6.78 -28.63
C GLY A 528 28.79 -6.06 -27.38
N LEU A 529 27.60 -6.41 -26.90
CA LEU A 529 26.89 -5.77 -25.78
C LEU A 529 26.93 -6.57 -24.47
N LYS A 530 27.92 -7.44 -24.28
CA LYS A 530 28.11 -8.13 -22.99
C LYS A 530 28.29 -7.16 -21.80
N PRO A 531 29.07 -6.06 -21.93
CA PRO A 531 29.18 -5.10 -20.84
C PRO A 531 27.83 -4.45 -20.46
N TYR A 532 26.93 -4.25 -21.43
CA TYR A 532 25.56 -3.84 -21.15
C TYR A 532 24.84 -4.87 -20.27
N LEU A 533 24.93 -6.17 -20.59
CA LEU A 533 24.36 -7.24 -19.73
C LEU A 533 24.91 -7.21 -18.31
N ASP A 534 26.23 -7.04 -18.17
CA ASP A 534 26.87 -6.98 -16.86
C ASP A 534 26.36 -5.77 -16.07
N ALA A 535 26.22 -4.61 -16.72
CA ALA A 535 25.65 -3.40 -16.14
C ALA A 535 24.20 -3.59 -15.69
N VAL A 536 23.42 -4.45 -16.37
CA VAL A 536 22.02 -4.70 -15.99
C VAL A 536 21.83 -5.75 -14.90
N THR A 537 22.63 -6.82 -14.92
CA THR A 537 22.46 -7.97 -14.03
C THR A 537 23.29 -7.88 -12.74
N THR A 538 24.48 -7.28 -12.79
CA THR A 538 25.41 -7.28 -11.63
C THR A 538 25.30 -6.03 -10.76
N ARG A 539 24.61 -5.00 -11.24
CA ARG A 539 24.51 -3.67 -10.61
C ARG A 539 23.12 -3.40 -10.02
N GLY A 540 22.53 -4.37 -9.32
CA GLY A 540 21.23 -4.23 -8.66
C GLY A 540 21.35 -4.09 -7.14
N ARG A 541 20.19 -3.91 -6.48
CA ARG A 541 20.06 -3.93 -5.01
C ARG A 541 19.37 -5.19 -4.49
N ALA A 542 18.83 -6.02 -5.39
CA ALA A 542 18.18 -7.30 -5.05
C ALA A 542 19.14 -8.26 -4.34
N LEU A 543 18.58 -9.02 -3.40
CA LEU A 543 19.29 -9.99 -2.58
C LEU A 543 18.60 -11.34 -2.73
N ASP A 544 19.38 -12.42 -2.68
CA ASP A 544 18.84 -13.79 -2.55
C ASP A 544 18.50 -14.04 -1.07
N TRP A 545 17.22 -13.92 -0.73
CA TRP A 545 16.72 -14.05 0.64
C TRP A 545 16.44 -15.50 1.04
N ASN A 546 16.12 -16.37 0.07
CA ASN A 546 15.76 -17.78 0.31
C ASN A 546 16.89 -18.78 0.03
N ASN A 547 18.06 -18.30 -0.41
CA ASN A 547 19.24 -19.07 -0.78
C ASN A 547 19.02 -20.06 -1.94
N ASP A 548 18.23 -19.68 -2.95
CA ASP A 548 17.99 -20.47 -4.15
C ASP A 548 18.92 -20.14 -5.34
N ALA A 549 19.86 -19.20 -5.13
CA ALA A 549 20.80 -18.64 -6.10
C ALA A 549 20.17 -17.70 -7.14
N LYS A 550 18.95 -17.22 -6.91
CA LYS A 550 18.28 -16.18 -7.69
C LYS A 550 18.02 -14.96 -6.79
N PRO A 551 18.39 -13.73 -7.20
CA PRO A 551 18.04 -12.55 -6.43
C PRO A 551 16.53 -12.32 -6.37
N ASP A 552 15.99 -12.05 -5.19
CA ASP A 552 14.58 -11.74 -4.98
C ASP A 552 14.34 -10.23 -5.07
N SER A 553 13.97 -9.76 -6.27
CA SER A 553 13.67 -8.33 -6.46
C SER A 553 12.51 -7.89 -5.58
N GLY A 554 12.78 -6.94 -4.68
CA GLY A 554 11.80 -6.39 -3.76
C GLY A 554 11.36 -7.33 -2.64
N GLY A 555 12.09 -8.41 -2.36
CA GLY A 555 11.68 -9.45 -1.41
C GLY A 555 11.40 -9.00 0.04
N ASP A 556 11.90 -7.83 0.44
CA ASP A 556 11.64 -7.21 1.74
C ASP A 556 10.76 -5.93 1.65
N PHE A 557 10.26 -5.57 0.46
CA PHE A 557 9.61 -4.27 0.28
C PHE A 557 8.20 -4.22 0.86
N TRP A 558 7.36 -5.20 0.51
CA TRP A 558 6.02 -5.36 1.08
C TRP A 558 6.01 -6.51 2.06
N THR A 559 5.94 -6.21 3.36
CA THR A 559 5.96 -7.23 4.42
C THR A 559 5.07 -6.84 5.60
N SER A 560 4.81 -7.79 6.50
CA SER A 560 4.17 -7.49 7.80
C SER A 560 5.10 -6.78 8.81
N TYR A 561 6.38 -6.55 8.48
CA TYR A 561 7.29 -5.72 9.28
C TYR A 561 6.98 -4.23 9.05
N LEU A 562 5.87 -3.75 9.60
CA LEU A 562 5.24 -2.45 9.28
C LEU A 562 6.19 -1.24 9.21
N PHE A 563 7.13 -1.12 10.14
CA PHE A 563 8.10 -0.01 10.15
C PHE A 563 9.14 -0.12 9.03
N HIS A 564 9.53 -1.35 8.66
CA HIS A 564 10.39 -1.59 7.51
C HIS A 564 9.66 -1.19 6.23
N THR A 565 8.46 -1.73 6.00
CA THR A 565 7.59 -1.38 4.86
C THR A 565 7.38 0.13 4.72
N ARG A 566 7.10 0.83 5.83
CA ARG A 566 7.01 2.30 5.87
C ARG A 566 8.31 2.96 5.39
N ASP A 567 9.44 2.52 5.92
CA ASP A 567 10.71 3.22 5.74
C ASP A 567 11.46 2.85 4.46
N VAL A 568 11.16 1.72 3.81
CA VAL A 568 11.66 1.42 2.45
C VAL A 568 10.98 2.27 1.38
N VAL A 569 9.68 2.57 1.53
CA VAL A 569 8.98 3.56 0.70
C VAL A 569 9.59 4.96 0.88
N ARG A 570 9.85 5.35 2.13
CA ARG A 570 10.50 6.64 2.43
C ARG A 570 11.93 6.69 1.90
N GLN A 571 12.68 5.60 2.05
CA GLN A 571 14.05 5.50 1.53
C GLN A 571 14.09 5.58 0.01
N CYS A 572 13.20 4.89 -0.71
CA CYS A 572 13.18 5.00 -2.17
C CYS A 572 12.82 6.42 -2.64
N SER A 573 11.92 7.13 -1.95
CA SER A 573 11.61 8.53 -2.29
C SER A 573 12.79 9.46 -2.00
N LEU A 574 13.56 9.18 -0.95
CA LEU A 574 14.81 9.91 -0.67
C LEU A 574 15.87 9.66 -1.74
N ASP A 575 15.96 8.43 -2.25
CA ASP A 575 16.86 8.12 -3.37
C ASP A 575 16.49 8.96 -4.61
N TYR A 576 15.19 9.10 -4.93
CA TYR A 576 14.72 10.02 -5.98
C TYR A 576 15.00 11.50 -5.69
N MET A 577 14.84 11.95 -4.44
CA MET A 577 15.19 13.33 -4.05
C MET A 577 16.67 13.64 -4.31
N GLN A 578 17.55 12.70 -3.96
CA GLN A 578 18.97 12.86 -4.21
C GLN A 578 19.27 12.89 -5.73
N LEU A 579 18.59 12.06 -6.53
CA LEU A 579 18.70 12.14 -7.99
C LEU A 579 18.19 13.48 -8.55
N ALA A 580 17.05 13.97 -8.09
CA ALA A 580 16.53 15.28 -8.48
C ALA A 580 17.51 16.41 -8.12
N ARG A 581 18.13 16.36 -6.94
CA ARG A 581 19.17 17.30 -6.51
C ARG A 581 20.42 17.21 -7.40
N ILE A 582 20.82 16.01 -7.83
CA ILE A 582 21.93 15.81 -8.77
C ILE A 582 21.60 16.42 -10.13
N LEU A 583 20.42 16.15 -10.69
CA LEU A 583 19.97 16.70 -11.97
C LEU A 583 19.96 18.24 -11.96
N ARG A 584 19.53 18.86 -10.84
CA ARG A 584 19.55 20.32 -10.66
C ARG A 584 20.96 20.90 -10.61
N SER A 585 22.00 20.08 -10.37
CA SER A 585 23.39 20.53 -10.32
C SER A 585 24.08 20.61 -11.69
N PHE A 586 23.40 20.18 -12.76
CA PHE A 586 23.89 20.20 -14.15
C PHE A 586 23.69 21.60 -14.76
N ASP A 587 24.40 22.58 -14.23
CA ASP A 587 24.19 24.02 -14.46
C ASP A 587 24.87 24.58 -15.73
N GLY A 588 25.46 23.72 -16.55
CA GLY A 588 26.21 24.11 -17.76
C GLY A 588 27.61 24.68 -17.51
N ASN A 589 28.08 24.72 -16.27
CA ASN A 589 29.45 25.14 -15.92
C ASN A 589 30.21 24.07 -15.12
N ARG A 590 29.50 23.33 -14.27
CA ARG A 590 30.06 22.24 -13.49
C ARG A 590 30.56 21.15 -14.44
N THR A 591 31.72 20.58 -14.16
CA THR A 591 32.23 19.38 -14.83
C THR A 591 32.11 18.18 -13.90
N TRP A 592 32.07 16.98 -14.47
CA TRP A 592 32.19 15.75 -13.67
C TRP A 592 33.67 15.50 -13.33
N ASN A 593 33.93 14.39 -12.63
CA ASN A 593 35.28 13.87 -12.40
C ASN A 593 35.65 12.73 -13.38
N PHE A 594 34.96 12.67 -14.53
CA PHE A 594 35.13 11.64 -15.55
C PHE A 594 35.51 12.29 -16.87
N ASP A 595 36.33 11.58 -17.65
CA ASP A 595 36.68 11.84 -19.06
C ASP A 595 36.04 10.69 -19.85
N VAL A 596 34.80 10.88 -20.29
CA VAL A 596 33.98 9.81 -20.91
C VAL A 596 34.36 9.56 -22.37
N ASN A 597 34.97 10.53 -23.05
CA ASN A 597 35.39 10.42 -24.45
C ASN A 597 36.90 10.09 -24.63
N GLY A 598 37.70 10.19 -23.56
CA GLY A 598 39.13 9.88 -23.52
C GLY A 598 40.05 10.96 -24.09
N ASP A 599 39.60 12.22 -24.17
CA ASP A 599 40.37 13.33 -24.74
C ASP A 599 41.30 14.04 -23.72
N GLY A 600 41.25 13.63 -22.45
CA GLY A 600 42.03 14.17 -21.35
C GLY A 600 41.40 15.36 -20.63
N GLN A 601 40.15 15.73 -20.95
CA GLN A 601 39.36 16.75 -20.26
C GLN A 601 38.09 16.15 -19.68
N ASN A 602 37.64 16.67 -18.53
CA ASN A 602 36.38 16.24 -17.97
C ASN A 602 35.21 16.95 -18.66
N GLU A 603 34.15 16.21 -18.97
CA GLU A 603 32.95 16.75 -19.60
C GLU A 603 32.09 17.59 -18.65
N LEU A 604 31.15 18.36 -19.23
CA LEU A 604 30.16 19.13 -18.48
C LEU A 604 29.16 18.21 -17.77
N ALA A 605 28.81 18.53 -16.52
CA ALA A 605 27.74 17.91 -15.74
C ALA A 605 26.45 17.81 -16.58
N GLY A 606 26.01 16.59 -16.90
CA GLY A 606 24.84 16.32 -17.74
C GLY A 606 25.08 16.24 -19.26
N ASP A 607 26.31 16.41 -19.75
CA ASP A 607 26.74 16.12 -21.13
C ASP A 607 27.28 14.68 -21.21
N PHE A 608 26.43 13.75 -21.64
CA PHE A 608 26.71 12.31 -21.66
C PHE A 608 27.31 11.85 -22.99
N ASP A 609 26.99 12.53 -24.11
CA ASP A 609 27.55 12.22 -25.43
C ASP A 609 28.86 12.96 -25.73
N ALA A 610 29.31 13.83 -24.81
CA ALA A 610 30.56 14.59 -24.83
C ALA A 610 30.65 15.56 -26.03
N ASP A 611 29.52 16.16 -26.41
CA ASP A 611 29.45 17.11 -27.52
C ASP A 611 29.65 18.58 -27.10
N GLY A 612 29.81 18.84 -25.80
CA GLY A 612 29.99 20.15 -25.20
C GLY A 612 28.67 20.84 -24.82
N VAL A 613 27.53 20.14 -24.89
CA VAL A 613 26.21 20.64 -24.53
C VAL A 613 25.57 19.73 -23.48
N VAL A 614 24.97 20.34 -22.45
CA VAL A 614 24.25 19.58 -21.42
C VAL A 614 22.99 18.95 -22.02
N ASP A 615 22.86 17.63 -21.90
CA ASP A 615 21.75 16.84 -22.45
C ASP A 615 20.50 16.88 -21.59
N ILE A 616 20.66 16.76 -20.26
CA ILE A 616 19.59 16.70 -19.27
C ILE A 616 19.93 17.51 -18.02
N GLY A 617 18.93 17.83 -17.21
CA GLY A 617 19.11 18.49 -15.92
C GLY A 617 19.11 20.02 -16.01
N GLY A 618 19.81 20.67 -15.09
CA GLY A 618 19.78 22.13 -14.93
C GLY A 618 18.37 22.62 -14.58
N ASP A 619 17.87 23.61 -15.31
CA ASP A 619 16.52 24.16 -15.12
C ASP A 619 15.41 23.39 -15.88
N ALA A 620 15.75 22.33 -16.61
CA ALA A 620 14.75 21.56 -17.34
C ALA A 620 13.71 20.93 -16.38
N PRO A 621 12.41 20.88 -16.75
CA PRO A 621 11.39 20.27 -15.92
C PRO A 621 11.71 18.82 -15.55
N ILE A 622 11.37 18.43 -14.32
CA ILE A 622 11.41 17.04 -13.86
C ILE A 622 9.97 16.58 -13.60
N TYR A 623 9.63 15.40 -14.09
CA TYR A 623 8.35 14.75 -13.89
C TYR A 623 8.55 13.39 -13.21
N ILE A 624 7.48 12.77 -12.75
CA ILE A 624 7.55 11.38 -12.25
C ILE A 624 6.30 10.57 -12.60
N THR A 625 6.51 9.34 -13.06
CA THR A 625 5.45 8.35 -13.36
C THR A 625 5.96 6.95 -13.04
N GLY A 626 5.05 5.99 -13.00
CA GLY A 626 5.35 4.58 -12.77
C GLY A 626 4.07 3.79 -12.55
N GLY A 627 4.15 2.48 -12.79
CA GLY A 627 3.06 1.52 -12.55
C GLY A 627 3.21 0.83 -11.20
N SER A 628 2.09 0.53 -10.53
CA SER A 628 2.08 -0.28 -9.29
C SER A 628 2.89 0.38 -8.17
N LEU A 629 3.94 -0.27 -7.67
CA LEU A 629 4.96 0.33 -6.79
C LEU A 629 5.46 1.68 -7.34
N GLY A 630 5.76 1.78 -8.63
CA GLY A 630 6.17 3.02 -9.27
C GLY A 630 5.10 4.13 -9.19
N GLY A 631 3.82 3.75 -9.18
CA GLY A 631 2.70 4.68 -8.97
C GLY A 631 2.64 5.18 -7.53
N ILE A 632 2.82 4.30 -6.55
CA ILE A 632 2.94 4.64 -5.11
C ILE A 632 4.08 5.65 -4.92
N MET A 633 5.26 5.32 -5.48
CA MET A 633 6.45 6.17 -5.42
C MET A 633 6.26 7.51 -6.12
N SER A 634 5.51 7.55 -7.23
CA SER A 634 5.20 8.77 -7.97
C SER A 634 4.42 9.77 -7.11
N VAL A 635 3.37 9.30 -6.41
CA VAL A 635 2.57 10.16 -5.51
C VAL A 635 3.42 10.68 -4.36
N VAL A 636 4.09 9.78 -3.63
CA VAL A 636 4.87 10.17 -2.45
C VAL A 636 5.97 11.15 -2.85
N THR A 637 6.80 10.80 -3.83
CA THR A 637 7.94 11.64 -4.26
C THR A 637 7.48 13.00 -4.78
N ALA A 638 6.45 13.07 -5.63
CA ALA A 638 5.94 14.35 -6.13
C ALA A 638 5.37 15.24 -5.02
N ALA A 639 4.79 14.63 -3.99
CA ALA A 639 4.23 15.33 -2.84
C ALA A 639 5.29 15.84 -1.86
N VAL A 640 6.50 15.28 -1.86
CA VAL A 640 7.59 15.69 -0.95
C VAL A 640 8.78 16.38 -1.62
N GLU A 641 8.96 16.30 -2.94
CA GLU A 641 10.07 16.95 -3.67
C GLU A 641 9.59 18.16 -4.52
N PRO A 642 9.94 19.40 -4.15
CA PRO A 642 9.63 20.63 -4.88
C PRO A 642 10.01 20.69 -6.36
N HIS A 643 10.99 19.90 -6.81
CA HIS A 643 11.44 19.94 -8.20
C HIS A 643 10.61 19.12 -9.18
N ILE A 644 9.63 18.35 -8.70
CA ILE A 644 8.69 17.62 -9.54
C ILE A 644 7.57 18.55 -9.99
N LYS A 645 7.44 18.75 -11.30
CA LYS A 645 6.50 19.71 -11.90
C LYS A 645 5.12 19.10 -12.15
N ALA A 646 5.08 17.83 -12.52
CA ALA A 646 3.87 17.06 -12.78
C ALA A 646 4.11 15.57 -12.50
N THR A 647 3.05 14.86 -12.16
CA THR A 647 3.09 13.42 -11.89
C THR A 647 1.90 12.70 -12.53
N ALA A 648 2.14 11.48 -13.00
CA ALA A 648 1.11 10.59 -13.54
C ALA A 648 1.21 9.19 -12.93
N PRO A 649 0.79 8.97 -11.67
CA PRO A 649 0.83 7.65 -11.04
C PRO A 649 -0.15 6.69 -11.71
N ILE A 650 0.34 5.51 -12.14
CA ILE A 650 -0.47 4.43 -12.72
C ILE A 650 -0.64 3.35 -11.66
N ALA A 651 -1.88 3.04 -11.27
CA ALA A 651 -2.20 2.03 -10.25
C ALA A 651 -1.41 2.24 -8.93
N GLY A 652 -1.30 3.48 -8.45
CA GLY A 652 -0.42 3.87 -7.34
C GLY A 652 -1.01 3.84 -5.93
N GLY A 653 -2.13 3.13 -5.72
CA GLY A 653 -3.01 3.08 -4.54
C GLY A 653 -2.56 3.63 -3.17
N GLY A 654 -3.48 4.30 -2.45
CA GLY A 654 -3.28 4.81 -1.08
C GLY A 654 -4.19 4.14 -0.04
N GLY A 655 -3.87 4.29 1.25
CA GLY A 655 -4.39 3.39 2.28
C GLY A 655 -3.66 2.06 2.22
N LEU A 656 -2.38 2.04 2.61
CA LEU A 656 -1.49 0.89 2.41
C LEU A 656 -1.99 -0.39 3.12
N THR A 657 -2.74 -0.28 4.22
CA THR A 657 -3.40 -1.46 4.80
C THR A 657 -4.56 -1.97 3.95
N ASP A 658 -5.27 -1.09 3.24
CA ASP A 658 -6.35 -1.49 2.32
C ASP A 658 -5.78 -2.19 1.07
N VAL A 659 -4.61 -1.74 0.60
CA VAL A 659 -3.83 -2.46 -0.43
C VAL A 659 -3.50 -3.86 0.08
N GLY A 660 -2.84 -3.98 1.23
CA GLY A 660 -2.41 -5.27 1.77
C GLY A 660 -3.55 -6.27 2.04
N ASN A 661 -4.73 -5.78 2.44
CA ASN A 661 -5.87 -6.62 2.79
C ASN A 661 -6.60 -7.22 1.58
N ARG A 662 -6.60 -6.53 0.44
CA ARG A 662 -7.40 -6.92 -0.74
C ARG A 662 -6.57 -7.30 -1.96
N SER A 663 -5.26 -7.09 -1.90
CA SER A 663 -4.38 -7.34 -3.04
C SER A 663 -4.37 -8.81 -3.46
N LEU A 664 -4.48 -9.05 -4.77
CA LEU A 664 -4.16 -10.31 -5.43
C LEU A 664 -2.72 -10.36 -5.97
N GLN A 665 -1.93 -9.30 -5.75
CA GLN A 665 -0.55 -9.24 -6.19
C GLN A 665 0.25 -10.33 -5.47
N GLY A 666 0.82 -11.26 -6.24
CA GLY A 666 1.82 -12.20 -5.73
C GLY A 666 2.95 -11.45 -5.01
N GLY A 667 3.31 -11.92 -3.83
CA GLY A 667 4.26 -11.29 -2.93
C GLY A 667 3.66 -10.33 -1.93
N VAL A 668 2.48 -9.76 -2.16
CA VAL A 668 1.78 -8.97 -1.12
C VAL A 668 0.96 -9.89 -0.21
N ARG A 669 0.12 -10.75 -0.78
CA ARG A 669 -0.72 -11.67 -0.01
C ARG A 669 0.13 -12.66 0.80
N GLU A 670 1.22 -13.15 0.23
CA GLU A 670 2.14 -14.09 0.84
C GLU A 670 3.01 -13.40 1.91
N ALA A 671 3.73 -12.32 1.58
CA ALA A 671 4.64 -11.70 2.54
C ALA A 671 3.93 -10.91 3.66
N VAL A 672 2.70 -10.44 3.43
CA VAL A 672 1.89 -9.70 4.41
C VAL A 672 0.87 -10.63 5.08
N ILE A 673 -0.12 -11.13 4.35
CA ILE A 673 -1.28 -11.81 4.95
C ILE A 673 -0.90 -13.21 5.48
N LEU A 674 -0.07 -13.99 4.77
CA LEU A 674 0.36 -15.30 5.29
C LEU A 674 1.20 -15.15 6.56
N ARG A 675 2.03 -14.11 6.65
CA ARG A 675 2.84 -13.86 7.86
C ARG A 675 1.99 -13.38 9.04
N VAL A 676 0.89 -12.66 8.77
CA VAL A 676 -0.09 -12.28 9.79
C VAL A 676 -0.91 -13.49 10.25
N MET A 677 -1.34 -14.36 9.34
CA MET A 677 -2.20 -15.50 9.66
C MET A 677 -1.45 -16.76 10.08
N GLY A 678 -0.18 -16.89 9.67
CA GLY A 678 0.65 -18.06 9.84
C GLY A 678 1.67 -17.95 10.97
N PRO A 679 2.55 -18.96 11.13
CA PRO A 679 2.60 -20.20 10.34
C PRO A 679 1.32 -21.02 10.40
N LEU A 680 0.93 -21.62 9.28
CA LEU A 680 -0.25 -22.48 9.20
C LEU A 680 0.18 -23.95 9.32
N PHE A 681 -0.56 -24.74 10.09
CA PHE A 681 -0.41 -26.18 10.20
C PHE A 681 -1.68 -26.83 9.67
N VAL A 682 -1.55 -27.64 8.64
CA VAL A 682 -2.68 -28.21 7.91
C VAL A 682 -2.62 -29.73 7.87
N GLY A 683 -3.78 -30.37 7.98
CA GLY A 683 -3.94 -31.81 7.87
C GLY A 683 -4.94 -32.17 6.77
N THR A 684 -4.59 -33.12 5.89
CA THR A 684 -5.48 -33.61 4.83
C THR A 684 -5.45 -35.13 4.75
N GLN A 685 -6.63 -35.77 4.78
CA GLN A 685 -6.79 -37.21 4.60
C GLN A 685 -7.83 -37.48 3.52
N GLY A 686 -7.35 -37.88 2.34
CA GLY A 686 -8.21 -38.19 1.20
C GLY A 686 -9.09 -39.43 1.40
N PRO A 687 -10.06 -39.67 0.52
CA PRO A 687 -10.99 -40.79 0.64
C PRO A 687 -10.26 -42.13 0.63
N GLY A 688 -10.51 -42.95 1.63
CA GLY A 688 -9.88 -44.27 1.79
C GLY A 688 -8.40 -44.25 2.24
N ALA A 689 -7.79 -43.07 2.43
CA ALA A 689 -6.49 -42.97 3.08
C ALA A 689 -6.60 -43.38 4.55
N THR A 690 -5.60 -44.09 5.08
CA THR A 690 -5.58 -44.55 6.47
C THR A 690 -4.89 -43.56 7.42
N GLU A 691 -4.12 -42.62 6.87
CA GLU A 691 -3.37 -41.62 7.60
C GLU A 691 -3.63 -40.23 7.01
N MET A 692 -3.65 -39.21 7.87
CA MET A 692 -3.73 -37.81 7.50
C MET A 692 -2.32 -37.27 7.24
N SER A 693 -2.10 -36.66 6.07
CA SER A 693 -0.85 -35.94 5.78
C SER A 693 -0.84 -34.60 6.51
N LEU A 694 0.28 -34.27 7.16
CA LEU A 694 0.49 -33.02 7.88
C LEU A 694 1.54 -32.18 7.16
N GLU A 695 1.23 -30.90 6.98
CA GLU A 695 2.08 -29.92 6.30
C GLU A 695 2.08 -28.61 7.11
N THR A 696 3.12 -27.78 6.94
CA THR A 696 3.08 -26.36 7.31
C THR A 696 3.11 -25.50 6.06
N ILE A 697 2.35 -24.40 6.07
CA ILE A 697 2.34 -23.39 5.01
C ILE A 697 2.87 -22.09 5.61
N ILE A 698 3.91 -21.55 4.99
CA ILE A 698 4.71 -20.43 5.49
C ILE A 698 5.13 -19.50 4.35
N PRO A 699 5.40 -18.21 4.64
CA PRO A 699 5.95 -17.31 3.63
C PRO A 699 7.38 -17.72 3.25
N ASP A 700 7.71 -17.65 1.98
CA ASP A 700 9.04 -17.81 1.39
C ASP A 700 9.34 -16.58 0.54
N VAL A 701 9.82 -15.52 1.19
CA VAL A 701 10.01 -14.19 0.59
C VAL A 701 8.69 -13.67 0.00
N ASN A 702 8.56 -13.67 -1.33
CA ASN A 702 7.40 -13.19 -2.09
C ASN A 702 6.43 -14.32 -2.49
N ASP A 703 6.73 -15.56 -2.12
CA ASP A 703 5.88 -16.71 -2.41
C ASP A 703 5.42 -17.38 -1.11
N ASP A 704 4.52 -18.34 -1.21
CA ASP A 704 4.26 -19.28 -0.13
C ASP A 704 4.99 -20.61 -0.38
N ARG A 705 5.30 -21.31 0.72
CA ARG A 705 5.85 -22.65 0.66
C ARG A 705 5.05 -23.59 1.54
N THR A 706 4.66 -24.72 0.96
CA THR A 706 4.16 -25.87 1.71
C THR A 706 5.32 -26.83 2.02
N VAL A 707 5.56 -27.09 3.31
CA VAL A 707 6.60 -28.01 3.79
C VAL A 707 5.94 -29.19 4.50
N ALA A 708 6.25 -30.41 4.03
CA ALA A 708 5.71 -31.63 4.64
C ALA A 708 6.29 -31.84 6.04
N ILE A 709 5.42 -32.16 7.00
CA ILE A 709 5.79 -32.49 8.38
C ILE A 709 5.84 -34.00 8.57
N GLY A 710 4.79 -34.73 8.17
CA GLY A 710 4.66 -36.15 8.43
C GLY A 710 3.21 -36.64 8.27
N THR A 711 2.82 -37.64 9.05
CA THR A 711 1.45 -38.17 9.06
C THR A 711 0.89 -38.36 10.47
N ALA A 712 -0.44 -38.26 10.58
CA ALA A 712 -1.21 -38.63 11.76
C ALA A 712 -2.07 -39.88 11.46
N ALA A 713 -2.08 -40.83 12.38
CA ALA A 713 -2.88 -42.05 12.28
C ALA A 713 -4.18 -41.88 13.08
N VAL A 714 -5.26 -42.49 12.60
CA VAL A 714 -6.54 -42.55 13.34
C VAL A 714 -7.14 -41.17 13.63
N VAL A 715 -7.45 -40.40 12.58
CA VAL A 715 -8.16 -39.11 12.67
C VAL A 715 -9.61 -39.27 12.18
N LYS A 716 -10.57 -38.65 12.86
CA LYS A 716 -12.00 -38.66 12.51
C LYS A 716 -12.55 -37.24 12.43
N ALA A 717 -13.65 -37.09 11.71
CA ALA A 717 -14.41 -35.85 11.73
C ALA A 717 -14.93 -35.56 13.16
N GLY A 718 -14.82 -34.31 13.59
CA GLY A 718 -15.15 -33.83 14.93
C GLY A 718 -14.01 -33.94 15.95
N ASP A 719 -12.87 -34.53 15.59
CA ASP A 719 -11.68 -34.52 16.46
C ASP A 719 -11.09 -33.11 16.56
N THR A 720 -10.49 -32.81 17.72
CA THR A 720 -9.82 -31.52 17.97
C THR A 720 -8.35 -31.62 17.61
N PHE A 721 -7.88 -30.69 16.78
CA PHE A 721 -6.47 -30.49 16.47
C PHE A 721 -5.93 -29.30 17.26
N VAL A 722 -4.79 -29.48 17.93
CA VAL A 722 -4.13 -28.45 18.72
C VAL A 722 -2.68 -28.33 18.28
N VAL A 723 -2.22 -27.09 18.11
CA VAL A 723 -0.85 -26.73 17.82
C VAL A 723 -0.34 -25.88 18.97
N GLU A 724 0.69 -26.34 19.65
CA GLU A 724 1.28 -25.65 20.80
C GLU A 724 2.70 -25.21 20.44
N ASN A 725 2.98 -23.93 20.67
CA ASN A 725 4.35 -23.42 20.70
C ASN A 725 4.90 -23.59 22.12
N LEU A 726 5.80 -24.56 22.29
CA LEU A 726 6.35 -24.94 23.59
C LEU A 726 7.33 -23.90 24.16
N ASN A 727 7.74 -22.91 23.36
CA ASN A 727 8.66 -21.87 23.80
C ASN A 727 7.93 -20.69 24.45
N ASN A 728 6.83 -20.23 23.87
CA ASN A 728 6.05 -19.09 24.38
C ASN A 728 4.73 -19.50 25.09
N GLY A 729 4.28 -20.74 24.90
CA GLY A 729 3.05 -21.27 25.50
C GLY A 729 1.77 -20.91 24.74
N GLU A 730 1.87 -20.32 23.55
CA GLU A 730 0.71 -20.03 22.72
C GLU A 730 0.15 -21.29 22.06
N VAL A 731 -1.16 -21.27 21.84
CA VAL A 731 -1.92 -22.44 21.39
C VAL A 731 -2.89 -22.03 20.28
N GLY A 732 -2.75 -22.70 19.14
CA GLY A 732 -3.72 -22.72 18.06
C GLY A 732 -4.56 -23.98 18.09
N CYS A 733 -5.80 -23.90 17.61
CA CYS A 733 -6.65 -25.08 17.48
C CYS A 733 -7.54 -25.01 16.24
N GLY A 734 -8.05 -26.17 15.84
CA GLY A 734 -9.02 -26.35 14.77
C GLY A 734 -9.79 -27.64 14.97
N VAL A 735 -10.96 -27.73 14.34
CA VAL A 735 -11.78 -28.96 14.34
C VAL A 735 -11.51 -29.71 13.04
N VAL A 736 -11.42 -31.04 13.09
CA VAL A 736 -11.35 -31.85 11.87
C VAL A 736 -12.74 -31.91 11.24
N TRP A 737 -12.93 -31.35 10.05
CA TRP A 737 -14.17 -31.49 9.29
C TRP A 737 -14.00 -32.42 8.09
N LYS A 738 -15.14 -32.79 7.50
CA LYS A 738 -15.20 -33.63 6.32
C LYS A 738 -15.84 -32.83 5.18
N ASP A 739 -15.13 -32.70 4.06
CA ASP A 739 -15.66 -32.01 2.89
C ASP A 739 -16.61 -32.89 2.07
N GLU A 740 -17.23 -32.30 1.04
CA GLU A 740 -18.17 -33.00 0.15
C GLU A 740 -17.54 -34.17 -0.63
N SER A 741 -16.21 -34.16 -0.77
CA SER A 741 -15.44 -35.21 -1.45
C SER A 741 -15.02 -36.34 -0.51
N ASP A 742 -15.59 -36.42 0.71
CA ASP A 742 -15.23 -37.42 1.72
C ASP A 742 -13.80 -37.25 2.30
N THR A 743 -13.17 -36.09 2.10
CA THR A 743 -11.81 -35.78 2.57
C THR A 743 -11.87 -35.15 3.96
N LEU A 744 -11.08 -35.65 4.92
CA LEU A 744 -10.91 -34.99 6.22
C LEU A 744 -9.89 -33.87 6.10
N ARG A 745 -10.21 -32.73 6.69
CA ARG A 745 -9.39 -31.51 6.65
C ARG A 745 -9.32 -30.90 8.05
N VAL A 746 -8.18 -30.29 8.33
CA VAL A 746 -7.99 -29.46 9.51
C VAL A 746 -6.93 -28.41 9.25
N ARG A 747 -7.01 -27.29 9.98
CA ARG A 747 -6.04 -26.21 9.99
C ARG A 747 -6.01 -25.57 11.37
N ALA A 748 -4.83 -25.16 11.81
CA ALA A 748 -4.65 -24.25 12.91
C ALA A 748 -3.40 -23.37 12.65
N SER A 749 -3.36 -22.20 13.26
CA SER A 749 -2.21 -21.29 13.27
C SER A 749 -1.75 -21.05 14.69
N VAL A 750 -0.45 -20.79 14.90
CA VAL A 750 0.07 -20.43 16.22
C VAL A 750 1.18 -19.39 16.08
N GLU A 751 1.16 -18.42 16.97
CA GLU A 751 2.18 -17.40 17.14
C GLU A 751 3.55 -18.04 17.34
N SER A 752 4.47 -17.77 16.42
CA SER A 752 5.78 -18.42 16.41
C SER A 752 6.89 -17.47 16.00
N ASP A 753 8.06 -17.65 16.60
CA ASP A 753 9.33 -17.16 16.07
C ASP A 753 10.08 -18.33 15.38
N VAL A 754 10.96 -18.02 14.42
CA VAL A 754 11.76 -19.05 13.72
C VAL A 754 12.57 -19.86 14.75
N GLY A 755 12.46 -21.19 14.68
CA GLY A 755 13.16 -22.11 15.56
C GLY A 755 12.42 -22.49 16.85
N ASP A 756 11.25 -21.89 17.12
CA ASP A 756 10.41 -22.28 18.24
C ASP A 756 9.98 -23.73 18.17
N ALA A 757 9.89 -24.40 19.31
CA ALA A 757 9.49 -25.80 19.39
C ALA A 757 7.99 -25.97 19.22
N ILE A 758 7.57 -26.79 18.25
CA ILE A 758 6.14 -26.98 17.96
C ILE A 758 5.71 -28.41 18.30
N GLN A 759 4.53 -28.53 18.89
CA GLN A 759 3.85 -29.80 19.13
C GLN A 759 2.48 -29.79 18.47
N LEU A 760 2.18 -30.83 17.69
CA LEU A 760 0.85 -31.05 17.11
C LEU A 760 0.16 -32.18 17.87
N SER A 761 -1.07 -31.99 18.30
CA SER A 761 -1.83 -32.96 19.10
C SER A 761 -3.23 -33.15 18.53
N PHE A 762 -3.66 -34.41 18.46
CA PHE A 762 -5.04 -34.78 18.11
C PHE A 762 -5.75 -35.34 19.33
N TYR A 763 -6.98 -34.91 19.56
CA TYR A 763 -7.85 -35.36 20.64
C TYR A 763 -9.17 -35.84 20.05
N GLY A 764 -9.64 -37.01 20.48
CA GLY A 764 -10.92 -37.56 20.04
C GLY A 764 -12.12 -36.68 20.42
N GLY A 765 -12.93 -36.31 19.43
CA GLY A 765 -14.12 -35.47 19.60
C GLY A 765 -13.84 -34.02 20.05
N GLY A 766 -14.88 -33.33 20.52
CA GLY A 766 -14.81 -31.96 21.03
C GLY A 766 -14.08 -31.88 22.37
N ALA A 767 -12.77 -31.71 22.33
CA ALA A 767 -11.90 -31.71 23.51
C ALA A 767 -11.76 -30.32 24.15
N LEU A 768 -12.12 -29.25 23.44
CA LEU A 768 -12.06 -27.87 23.92
C LEU A 768 -13.16 -27.56 24.94
N VAL A 769 -12.86 -26.69 25.90
CA VAL A 769 -13.86 -26.02 26.73
C VAL A 769 -14.71 -25.14 25.83
N LEU A 770 -16.02 -25.30 25.89
CA LEU A 770 -16.96 -24.54 25.09
C LEU A 770 -16.83 -23.03 25.40
N GLY A 771 -16.66 -22.22 24.36
CA GLY A 771 -16.48 -20.76 24.49
C GLY A 771 -15.06 -20.32 24.83
N SER A 772 -14.06 -21.21 24.69
CA SER A 772 -12.67 -20.88 24.97
C SER A 772 -12.00 -20.22 23.77
N GLU A 773 -11.72 -18.92 23.87
CA GLU A 773 -10.92 -18.17 22.89
C GLU A 773 -9.42 -18.57 22.86
N ARG A 774 -8.97 -19.37 23.83
CA ARG A 774 -7.55 -19.79 23.99
C ARG A 774 -7.32 -21.29 23.88
N CYS A 775 -8.21 -22.00 23.17
CA CYS A 775 -8.07 -23.44 22.94
C CYS A 775 -7.91 -24.27 24.24
N GLU A 776 -8.51 -23.85 25.36
CA GLU A 776 -8.45 -24.55 26.64
C GLU A 776 -9.08 -25.94 26.52
N LEU A 777 -8.40 -26.97 27.02
CA LEU A 777 -8.88 -28.35 26.97
C LEU A 777 -9.78 -28.69 28.18
N LYS A 778 -10.82 -29.50 27.94
CA LYS A 778 -11.65 -30.09 29.00
C LYS A 778 -10.76 -30.85 30.00
N ALA A 779 -11.09 -30.79 31.28
CA ALA A 779 -10.30 -31.42 32.32
C ALA A 779 -10.15 -32.94 32.11
N GLY A 780 -8.90 -33.43 32.19
CA GLY A 780 -8.58 -34.86 32.06
C GLY A 780 -8.47 -35.37 30.62
N GLN A 781 -8.62 -34.51 29.61
CA GLN A 781 -8.35 -34.88 28.22
C GLN A 781 -6.87 -35.28 28.04
N GLN A 782 -6.63 -36.28 27.20
CA GLN A 782 -5.30 -36.75 26.81
C GLN A 782 -5.25 -36.86 25.29
N PRO A 783 -4.14 -36.49 24.64
CA PRO A 783 -4.04 -36.58 23.20
C PRO A 783 -4.01 -38.05 22.76
N ASP A 784 -4.79 -38.38 21.73
CA ASP A 784 -4.74 -39.68 21.06
C ASP A 784 -3.42 -39.85 20.29
N GLN A 785 -2.92 -38.75 19.73
CA GLN A 785 -1.63 -38.68 19.07
C GLN A 785 -0.93 -37.35 19.34
N THR A 786 0.40 -37.38 19.39
CA THR A 786 1.24 -36.18 19.47
C THR A 786 2.42 -36.30 18.50
N ILE A 787 2.69 -35.23 17.76
CA ILE A 787 3.79 -35.10 16.80
C ILE A 787 4.71 -33.97 17.29
N THR A 788 5.96 -34.31 17.59
CA THR A 788 7.00 -33.38 18.07
C THR A 788 8.28 -33.43 17.23
N THR A 789 8.26 -34.20 16.15
CA THR A 789 9.40 -34.38 15.23
C THR A 789 8.93 -34.43 13.79
N PHE A 790 9.76 -34.00 12.85
CA PHE A 790 9.54 -34.23 11.42
C PHE A 790 9.47 -35.74 11.12
N GLY A 791 8.39 -36.20 10.52
CA GLY A 791 8.18 -37.59 10.08
C GLY A 791 8.82 -37.91 8.73
N VAL A 792 9.23 -36.90 7.98
CA VAL A 792 9.90 -36.97 6.67
C VAL A 792 11.13 -36.07 6.65
N ASP A 793 11.98 -36.22 5.63
CA ASP A 793 13.03 -35.24 5.35
C ASP A 793 12.38 -33.98 4.76
N ALA A 794 12.46 -32.86 5.48
CA ALA A 794 11.92 -31.57 5.05
C ALA A 794 13.07 -30.65 4.63
N LYS A 795 12.89 -29.90 3.55
CA LYS A 795 13.86 -28.89 3.10
C LYS A 795 13.16 -27.54 2.94
N PHE A 796 13.73 -26.50 3.51
CA PHE A 796 13.25 -25.13 3.39
C PHE A 796 14.43 -24.15 3.36
N GLN A 797 14.41 -23.19 2.43
CA GLN A 797 15.45 -22.16 2.24
C GLN A 797 16.90 -22.70 2.34
N GLY A 798 17.17 -23.79 1.61
CA GLY A 798 18.47 -24.45 1.60
C GLY A 798 18.79 -25.35 2.82
N ILE A 799 18.03 -25.28 3.90
CA ILE A 799 18.24 -26.04 5.15
C ILE A 799 17.49 -27.38 5.10
N LEU A 800 18.18 -28.47 5.43
CA LEU A 800 17.61 -29.82 5.57
C LEU A 800 17.26 -30.10 7.04
N TYR A 801 16.00 -30.44 7.29
CA TYR A 801 15.48 -30.93 8.56
C TYR A 801 15.21 -32.44 8.40
N PRO A 802 16.13 -33.31 8.86
CA PRO A 802 16.02 -34.73 8.62
C PRO A 802 14.86 -35.33 9.42
N ARG A 803 14.32 -36.45 8.92
CA ARG A 803 13.35 -37.27 9.66
C ARG A 803 13.84 -37.56 11.08
N GLY A 804 12.97 -37.32 12.05
CA GLY A 804 13.24 -37.48 13.48
C GLY A 804 13.83 -36.23 14.16
N HIS A 805 14.18 -35.19 13.39
CA HIS A 805 14.54 -33.88 13.96
C HIS A 805 13.34 -33.28 14.70
N LYS A 806 13.59 -32.54 15.78
CA LYS A 806 12.54 -31.83 16.53
C LYS A 806 11.73 -30.95 15.58
N LEU A 807 10.40 -30.99 15.72
CA LEU A 807 9.51 -30.12 14.98
C LEU A 807 9.66 -28.71 15.53
N ILE A 808 9.98 -27.78 14.63
CA ILE A 808 10.17 -26.37 14.96
C ILE A 808 9.43 -25.50 13.94
N ALA A 809 9.08 -24.28 14.35
CA ALA A 809 8.58 -23.27 13.43
C ALA A 809 9.67 -22.88 12.43
N LEU A 810 9.33 -22.97 11.14
CA LEU A 810 10.25 -22.65 10.04
C LEU A 810 10.18 -21.18 9.59
N ALA A 811 9.12 -20.48 9.99
CA ALA A 811 8.91 -19.06 9.75
C ALA A 811 8.34 -18.42 11.03
N GLU A 812 8.56 -17.12 11.20
CA GLU A 812 7.86 -16.32 12.21
C GLU A 812 6.49 -15.85 11.68
N GLY A 813 5.53 -15.60 12.59
CA GLY A 813 4.22 -15.06 12.23
C GLY A 813 3.29 -14.84 13.42
N LEU A 814 2.21 -14.10 13.19
CA LEU A 814 1.30 -13.62 14.24
C LEU A 814 0.11 -14.55 14.52
N GLY A 815 -0.04 -15.66 13.79
CA GLY A 815 -1.07 -16.66 14.06
C GLY A 815 -2.53 -16.19 13.99
N LEU A 816 -2.81 -14.97 13.50
CA LEU A 816 -4.14 -14.36 13.57
C LEU A 816 -5.15 -15.05 12.64
N ARG A 817 -6.39 -15.17 13.10
CA ARG A 817 -7.44 -15.89 12.36
C ARG A 817 -8.14 -14.97 11.36
N ARG A 818 -8.53 -15.54 10.21
CA ARG A 818 -9.41 -14.87 9.25
C ARG A 818 -10.74 -14.56 9.92
N ALA A 819 -11.39 -13.48 9.52
CA ALA A 819 -12.69 -13.03 10.03
C ALA A 819 -12.77 -12.75 11.54
N ASN A 820 -11.63 -12.71 12.25
CA ASN A 820 -11.58 -12.54 13.70
C ASN A 820 -11.27 -11.08 14.13
N PRO A 821 -11.80 -10.59 15.28
CA PRO A 821 -11.57 -9.22 15.75
C PRO A 821 -10.10 -8.81 15.90
N GLU A 822 -9.23 -9.75 16.25
CA GLU A 822 -7.80 -9.47 16.45
C GLU A 822 -7.09 -9.05 15.16
N LEU A 823 -7.44 -9.70 14.03
CA LEU A 823 -6.94 -9.33 12.71
C LEU A 823 -7.33 -7.90 12.33
N ARG A 824 -8.61 -7.54 12.52
CA ARG A 824 -9.11 -6.18 12.24
C ARG A 824 -8.39 -5.12 13.06
N ARG A 825 -8.14 -5.42 14.33
CA ARG A 825 -7.41 -4.54 15.24
C ARG A 825 -5.95 -4.37 14.81
N PHE A 826 -5.28 -5.45 14.41
CA PHE A 826 -3.92 -5.41 13.89
C PHE A 826 -3.84 -4.53 12.63
N LEU A 827 -4.71 -4.76 11.65
CA LEU A 827 -4.75 -3.97 10.41
C LEU A 827 -5.00 -2.48 10.69
N SER A 828 -5.91 -2.16 11.62
CA SER A 828 -6.19 -0.77 12.01
C SER A 828 -4.96 -0.07 12.61
N ILE A 829 -4.19 -0.79 13.44
CA ILE A 829 -2.92 -0.28 14.01
C ILE A 829 -1.84 -0.19 12.94
N GLY A 830 -1.83 -1.11 11.97
CA GLY A 830 -0.92 -1.08 10.83
C GLY A 830 -0.94 0.25 10.09
N GLN A 831 -2.14 0.81 9.87
CA GLN A 831 -2.27 2.09 9.17
C GLN A 831 -1.67 3.26 9.97
N VAL A 832 -1.70 3.23 11.31
CA VAL A 832 -0.99 4.21 12.15
C VAL A 832 0.49 4.27 11.78
N VAL A 833 1.13 3.09 11.62
CA VAL A 833 2.55 3.01 11.29
C VAL A 833 2.79 3.47 9.86
N LEU A 834 1.97 3.01 8.92
CA LEU A 834 2.17 3.23 7.49
C LEU A 834 1.86 4.66 7.01
N ASP A 835 1.08 5.44 7.77
CA ASP A 835 0.67 6.81 7.40
C ASP A 835 1.83 7.73 6.98
N ALA A 836 3.02 7.58 7.57
CA ALA A 836 4.20 8.40 7.22
C ALA A 836 4.82 8.07 5.85
N ALA A 837 4.28 7.07 5.15
CA ALA A 837 4.68 6.64 3.81
C ALA A 837 3.48 6.43 2.86
N ASP A 838 2.26 6.74 3.30
CA ASP A 838 1.04 6.41 2.56
C ASP A 838 0.73 7.44 1.46
N PRO A 839 0.55 7.03 0.19
CA PRO A 839 0.19 7.94 -0.90
C PRO A 839 -1.04 8.80 -0.64
N ALA A 840 -2.09 8.26 0.00
CA ALA A 840 -3.30 9.01 0.30
C ALA A 840 -3.02 10.14 1.30
N VAL A 841 -2.10 9.94 2.26
CA VAL A 841 -1.70 10.94 3.25
C VAL A 841 -0.94 12.11 2.61
N PHE A 842 -0.13 11.83 1.58
CA PHE A 842 0.68 12.84 0.89
C PHE A 842 -0.02 13.47 -0.33
N ALA A 843 -1.08 12.85 -0.86
CA ALA A 843 -1.85 13.37 -1.99
C ALA A 843 -2.30 14.84 -1.85
N PRO A 844 -2.72 15.35 -0.67
CA PRO A 844 -3.01 16.77 -0.50
C PRO A 844 -1.81 17.69 -0.81
N ASN A 845 -0.57 17.24 -0.56
CA ASN A 845 0.64 18.04 -0.78
C ASN A 845 1.02 18.19 -2.26
N LEU A 846 0.33 17.50 -3.18
CA LEU A 846 0.48 17.68 -4.62
C LEU A 846 0.01 19.07 -5.05
N ALA A 847 -1.09 19.59 -4.50
CA ALA A 847 -1.62 20.90 -4.89
C ALA A 847 -2.42 21.66 -3.80
N LEU A 848 -3.07 20.96 -2.86
CA LEU A 848 -3.98 21.56 -1.89
C LEU A 848 -3.27 22.15 -0.66
N ASP A 849 -2.28 21.43 -0.12
CA ASP A 849 -1.52 21.83 1.06
C ASP A 849 0.00 21.60 0.86
N PRO A 850 0.67 22.36 0.00
CA PRO A 850 2.10 22.14 -0.28
C PRO A 850 3.01 22.18 0.96
N ILE A 851 4.01 21.29 0.99
CA ILE A 851 5.05 21.29 2.02
C ILE A 851 5.99 22.46 1.77
N GLU A 852 6.13 23.34 2.76
CA GLU A 852 7.11 24.43 2.73
C GLU A 852 8.47 23.99 3.31
N TYR A 853 9.53 24.23 2.56
CA TYR A 853 10.92 24.07 2.98
C TYR A 853 11.57 25.44 3.17
N ALA A 854 12.23 25.65 4.32
CA ALA A 854 12.81 26.96 4.65
C ALA A 854 14.00 27.32 3.76
N VAL A 855 14.73 26.31 3.28
CA VAL A 855 15.89 26.47 2.39
C VAL A 855 15.81 25.46 1.26
N GLY A 856 15.79 25.96 0.03
CA GLY A 856 15.78 25.20 -1.22
C GLY A 856 17.11 25.21 -1.96
N HIS A 857 17.11 24.71 -3.19
CA HIS A 857 18.36 24.50 -3.97
C HIS A 857 19.18 25.77 -4.22
N ASN A 858 18.53 26.93 -4.31
CA ASN A 858 19.17 28.24 -4.51
C ASN A 858 19.31 29.05 -3.21
N GLY A 859 19.09 28.42 -2.05
CA GLY A 859 19.12 29.07 -0.74
C GLY A 859 17.86 29.87 -0.39
N GLN A 860 16.83 29.88 -1.24
CA GLN A 860 15.52 30.50 -0.97
C GLN A 860 14.48 29.47 -0.52
N PRO A 861 13.40 29.86 0.17
CA PRO A 861 12.32 28.94 0.51
C PRO A 861 11.67 28.33 -0.73
N GLU A 862 11.29 27.06 -0.64
CA GLU A 862 10.62 26.30 -1.70
C GLU A 862 9.35 25.64 -1.18
N LYS A 863 8.45 25.30 -2.11
CA LYS A 863 7.24 24.55 -1.81
C LYS A 863 7.11 23.39 -2.77
N THR A 864 6.51 22.31 -2.31
CA THR A 864 6.03 21.25 -3.20
C THR A 864 4.91 21.77 -4.10
N GLY A 865 4.55 20.98 -5.11
CA GLY A 865 3.48 21.36 -6.04
C GLY A 865 3.67 20.68 -7.39
N ALA A 866 2.84 19.66 -7.67
CA ALA A 866 2.85 18.93 -8.91
C ALA A 866 1.43 18.80 -9.48
N HIS A 867 1.27 19.13 -10.76
CA HIS A 867 0.06 18.80 -11.51
C HIS A 867 -0.11 17.28 -11.55
N ALA A 868 -1.30 16.74 -11.26
CA ALA A 868 -1.49 15.30 -11.03
C ALA A 868 -2.50 14.68 -11.99
N LEU A 869 -2.08 13.64 -12.72
CA LEU A 869 -2.95 12.76 -13.50
C LEU A 869 -3.01 11.39 -12.81
N VAL A 870 -3.97 11.18 -11.91
CA VAL A 870 -4.14 9.93 -11.17
C VAL A 870 -4.83 8.90 -12.07
N ILE A 871 -4.14 7.81 -12.39
CA ILE A 871 -4.61 6.78 -13.32
C ILE A 871 -4.92 5.50 -12.54
N THR A 872 -6.20 5.17 -12.42
CA THR A 872 -6.68 3.97 -11.70
C THR A 872 -7.31 2.99 -12.68
N THR A 873 -6.64 1.89 -12.99
CA THR A 873 -7.14 0.95 -14.00
C THR A 873 -8.36 0.19 -13.48
N VAL A 874 -9.39 0.08 -14.32
CA VAL A 874 -10.66 -0.56 -13.96
C VAL A 874 -10.43 -2.03 -13.63
N GLY A 875 -10.99 -2.49 -12.50
CA GLY A 875 -10.89 -3.87 -12.05
C GLY A 875 -9.51 -4.29 -11.53
N ASP A 876 -8.60 -3.33 -11.29
CA ASP A 876 -7.31 -3.66 -10.68
C ASP A 876 -7.51 -4.12 -9.23
N MET A 877 -7.14 -5.36 -8.96
CA MET A 877 -7.13 -5.96 -7.62
C MET A 877 -5.72 -6.30 -7.14
N ASN A 878 -4.66 -6.06 -7.93
CA ASN A 878 -3.29 -6.15 -7.44
C ASN A 878 -2.96 -4.90 -6.62
N VAL A 879 -3.37 -3.73 -7.12
CA VAL A 879 -3.50 -2.51 -6.32
C VAL A 879 -4.99 -2.10 -6.35
N PRO A 880 -5.79 -2.50 -5.36
CA PRO A 880 -7.25 -2.42 -5.40
C PRO A 880 -7.76 -1.04 -5.84
N ALA A 881 -8.59 -0.94 -6.87
CA ALA A 881 -8.98 0.35 -7.47
C ALA A 881 -9.52 1.40 -6.47
N GLY A 882 -10.23 0.98 -5.41
CA GLY A 882 -10.69 1.88 -4.34
C GLY A 882 -9.57 2.63 -3.61
N THR A 883 -8.34 2.12 -3.64
CA THR A 883 -7.14 2.78 -3.11
C THR A 883 -6.65 3.91 -4.03
N GLY A 884 -6.82 3.77 -5.35
CA GLY A 884 -6.61 4.84 -6.33
C GLY A 884 -7.66 5.96 -6.22
N VAL A 885 -8.93 5.58 -5.98
CA VAL A 885 -10.00 6.53 -5.66
C VAL A 885 -9.71 7.30 -4.37
N SER A 886 -9.11 6.65 -3.37
CA SER A 886 -8.68 7.31 -2.13
C SER A 886 -7.61 8.37 -2.36
N ILE A 887 -6.64 8.13 -3.27
CA ILE A 887 -5.67 9.15 -3.69
C ILE A 887 -6.38 10.32 -4.40
N GLY A 888 -7.23 10.01 -5.38
CA GLY A 888 -7.97 11.04 -6.14
C GLY A 888 -8.84 11.91 -5.23
N ARG A 889 -9.49 11.31 -4.23
CA ARG A 889 -10.29 12.03 -3.23
C ARG A 889 -9.41 12.89 -2.30
N ALA A 890 -8.30 12.35 -1.80
CA ALA A 890 -7.38 13.09 -0.93
C ALA A 890 -6.65 14.24 -1.66
N ALA A 891 -6.37 14.09 -2.96
CA ALA A 891 -5.84 15.15 -3.82
C ALA A 891 -6.90 16.20 -4.22
N GLY A 892 -8.18 15.98 -3.89
CA GLY A 892 -9.29 16.87 -4.27
C GLY A 892 -9.71 16.75 -5.75
N LEU A 893 -9.35 15.67 -6.43
CA LEU A 893 -9.70 15.39 -7.83
C LEU A 893 -11.04 14.66 -7.98
N ILE A 894 -11.48 13.98 -6.91
CA ILE A 894 -12.76 13.29 -6.84
C ILE A 894 -13.64 13.98 -5.80
N GLU A 895 -14.64 14.72 -6.28
CA GLU A 895 -15.60 15.43 -5.45
C GLU A 895 -16.60 14.46 -4.81
N TYR A 896 -16.82 14.62 -3.50
CA TYR A 896 -17.63 13.71 -2.68
C TYR A 896 -18.75 14.41 -1.89
N LYS A 897 -18.77 15.74 -1.84
CA LYS A 897 -19.80 16.56 -1.19
C LYS A 897 -20.71 17.24 -2.20
N ALA A 898 -20.15 17.77 -3.28
CA ALA A 898 -20.97 18.47 -4.27
C ALA A 898 -21.59 17.50 -5.27
N VAL A 899 -22.88 17.67 -5.52
CA VAL A 899 -23.63 16.89 -6.52
C VAL A 899 -23.14 17.23 -7.92
N ASP A 900 -22.82 16.20 -8.71
CA ASP A 900 -22.62 16.33 -10.14
C ASP A 900 -23.99 16.36 -10.84
N GLU A 901 -24.28 17.45 -11.55
CA GLU A 901 -25.58 17.64 -12.22
C GLU A 901 -25.89 16.55 -13.24
N ARG A 902 -24.87 15.88 -13.80
CA ARG A 902 -25.03 14.79 -14.78
C ARG A 902 -25.68 13.55 -14.16
N TYR A 903 -25.43 13.28 -12.88
CA TYR A 903 -25.85 12.04 -12.21
C TYR A 903 -26.83 12.26 -11.05
N GLY A 904 -26.93 13.49 -10.53
CA GLY A 904 -27.73 13.79 -9.35
C GLY A 904 -27.10 13.32 -8.03
N THR A 905 -25.86 12.83 -8.07
CA THR A 905 -25.03 12.44 -6.93
C THR A 905 -23.61 12.95 -7.11
N PRO A 906 -22.78 13.05 -6.05
CA PRO A 906 -21.36 13.35 -6.21
C PRO A 906 -20.62 12.29 -7.04
N ALA A 907 -19.54 12.68 -7.71
CA ALA A 907 -18.73 11.78 -8.52
C ALA A 907 -18.20 10.57 -7.72
N ASN A 908 -17.81 10.79 -6.46
CA ASN A 908 -17.43 9.71 -5.55
C ASN A 908 -18.55 8.68 -5.35
N GLN A 909 -19.79 9.13 -5.10
CA GLN A 909 -20.92 8.21 -4.94
C GLN A 909 -21.20 7.48 -6.26
N LYS A 910 -21.05 8.16 -7.40
CA LYS A 910 -21.25 7.53 -8.70
C LYS A 910 -20.26 6.37 -8.94
N LEU A 911 -18.99 6.53 -8.56
CA LEU A 911 -17.98 5.47 -8.61
C LEU A 911 -18.33 4.27 -7.71
N ILE A 912 -18.94 4.51 -6.56
CA ILE A 912 -19.42 3.45 -5.67
C ILE A 912 -20.61 2.72 -6.32
N ASP A 913 -21.59 3.46 -6.80
CA ASP A 913 -22.82 2.91 -7.41
C ASP A 913 -22.53 2.05 -8.65
N THR A 914 -21.45 2.36 -9.38
CA THR A 914 -21.00 1.58 -10.54
C THR A 914 -20.12 0.38 -10.17
N GLY A 915 -19.85 0.14 -8.88
CA GLY A 915 -18.92 -0.90 -8.43
C GLY A 915 -17.46 -0.64 -8.79
N MET A 916 -17.09 0.58 -9.17
CA MET A 916 -15.72 0.92 -9.56
C MET A 916 -14.76 0.94 -8.36
N VAL A 917 -15.24 1.40 -7.20
CA VAL A 917 -14.44 1.38 -5.96
C VAL A 917 -14.21 -0.05 -5.48
N GLU A 918 -15.24 -0.90 -5.59
CA GLU A 918 -15.18 -2.32 -5.21
C GLU A 918 -14.33 -3.13 -6.17
N ALA A 919 -14.47 -2.94 -7.49
CA ALA A 919 -13.63 -3.54 -8.51
C ALA A 919 -13.54 -5.08 -8.45
N VAL A 920 -14.65 -5.76 -8.13
CA VAL A 920 -14.74 -7.23 -8.16
C VAL A 920 -15.72 -7.71 -9.22
N HIS A 921 -15.23 -8.18 -10.36
CA HIS A 921 -16.07 -8.59 -11.48
C HIS A 921 -16.87 -9.88 -11.19
N THR A 922 -16.35 -10.76 -10.32
CA THR A 922 -16.97 -12.04 -9.94
C THR A 922 -18.31 -11.88 -9.22
N LEU A 923 -18.63 -10.68 -8.71
CA LEU A 923 -19.95 -10.35 -8.18
C LEU A 923 -21.03 -10.23 -9.27
N LYS A 924 -20.64 -10.13 -10.54
CA LYS A 924 -21.55 -10.01 -11.69
C LYS A 924 -22.54 -8.84 -11.55
N ARG A 925 -22.08 -7.71 -11.00
CA ARG A 925 -22.86 -6.45 -10.96
C ARG A 925 -23.29 -6.03 -12.37
N TYR A 926 -22.42 -6.27 -13.33
CA TYR A 926 -22.73 -6.28 -14.75
C TYR A 926 -22.27 -7.59 -15.36
N MET A 927 -22.84 -7.92 -16.51
CA MET A 927 -22.49 -9.10 -17.28
C MET A 927 -22.38 -8.76 -18.76
N ASP A 928 -21.51 -9.49 -19.45
CA ASP A 928 -21.49 -9.51 -20.91
C ASP A 928 -22.68 -10.33 -21.47
N PRO A 929 -22.89 -10.40 -22.80
CA PRO A 929 -23.92 -11.23 -23.40
C PRO A 929 -23.79 -12.73 -23.13
N GLY A 930 -22.61 -13.20 -22.71
CA GLY A 930 -22.33 -14.58 -22.32
C GLY A 930 -22.73 -14.91 -20.87
N GLY A 931 -23.01 -13.89 -20.05
CA GLY A 931 -23.30 -14.06 -18.62
C GLY A 931 -22.05 -14.07 -17.73
N GLU A 932 -20.89 -13.73 -18.28
CA GLU A 932 -19.66 -13.55 -17.50
C GLU A 932 -19.65 -12.17 -16.83
N GLY A 933 -19.11 -12.11 -15.61
CA GLY A 933 -19.06 -10.87 -14.84
C GLY A 933 -18.09 -9.87 -15.46
N VAL A 934 -18.53 -8.62 -15.62
CA VAL A 934 -17.70 -7.55 -16.16
C VAL A 934 -17.83 -6.27 -15.35
N HIS A 935 -16.83 -5.41 -15.45
CA HIS A 935 -16.93 -4.03 -14.99
C HIS A 935 -17.66 -3.14 -15.99
N ILE A 936 -18.04 -1.95 -15.55
CA ILE A 936 -18.53 -0.86 -16.39
C ILE A 936 -17.39 0.10 -16.70
N ASP A 937 -17.27 0.51 -17.96
CA ASP A 937 -16.35 1.55 -18.38
C ASP A 937 -16.94 2.93 -18.01
N VAL A 938 -16.39 3.55 -16.97
CA VAL A 938 -16.92 4.79 -16.39
C VAL A 938 -16.44 6.06 -17.10
N ASP A 939 -15.35 5.99 -17.86
CA ASP A 939 -14.79 7.12 -18.60
C ASP A 939 -15.08 7.05 -20.11
N ASN A 940 -15.40 5.86 -20.62
CA ASN A 940 -15.80 5.62 -22.00
C ASN A 940 -14.81 6.29 -22.98
N PHE A 941 -13.52 6.05 -22.80
CA PHE A 941 -12.49 6.64 -23.66
C PHE A 941 -12.50 6.04 -25.06
N SER A 942 -12.83 4.76 -25.18
CA SER A 942 -12.84 4.05 -26.46
C SER A 942 -14.06 4.37 -27.33
N GLU A 943 -15.14 4.89 -26.74
CA GLU A 943 -16.42 5.14 -27.42
C GLU A 943 -16.96 3.89 -28.15
N GLY A 944 -16.64 2.70 -27.63
CA GLY A 944 -17.04 1.41 -28.21
C GLY A 944 -16.17 0.93 -29.39
N THR A 945 -15.01 1.54 -29.63
CA THR A 945 -14.04 1.11 -30.66
C THR A 945 -13.00 0.10 -30.15
N ASP A 946 -13.08 -0.27 -28.86
CA ASP A 946 -12.31 -1.37 -28.29
C ASP A 946 -12.79 -2.75 -28.77
N PRO A 947 -12.02 -3.83 -28.55
CA PRO A 947 -12.38 -5.19 -28.97
C PRO A 947 -13.72 -5.71 -28.44
N TRP A 948 -14.26 -5.13 -27.37
CA TRP A 948 -15.53 -5.56 -26.77
C TRP A 948 -16.74 -4.82 -27.37
N GLY A 949 -16.52 -3.77 -28.17
CA GLY A 949 -17.60 -3.08 -28.87
C GLY A 949 -18.72 -2.66 -27.91
N THR A 950 -19.97 -2.75 -28.34
CA THR A 950 -21.14 -2.41 -27.49
C THR A 950 -21.53 -3.49 -26.47
N ASP A 951 -20.77 -4.58 -26.35
CA ASP A 951 -21.15 -5.73 -25.53
C ASP A 951 -20.90 -5.49 -24.02
N ILE A 952 -20.06 -4.49 -23.68
CA ILE A 952 -19.81 -4.07 -22.29
C ILE A 952 -20.59 -2.80 -21.93
N PRO A 953 -21.06 -2.67 -20.67
CA PRO A 953 -21.73 -1.46 -20.22
C PRO A 953 -20.74 -0.28 -20.16
N ARG A 954 -21.24 0.90 -20.51
CA ARG A 954 -20.52 2.18 -20.47
C ARG A 954 -21.35 3.23 -19.80
N LEU A 955 -20.69 4.08 -19.02
CA LEU A 955 -21.36 5.21 -18.39
C LEU A 955 -21.56 6.34 -19.41
N ASP A 956 -22.80 6.84 -19.49
CA ASP A 956 -23.19 7.97 -20.34
C ASP A 956 -24.05 8.97 -19.53
N PRO A 957 -23.63 10.25 -19.38
CA PRO A 957 -22.34 10.81 -19.82
C PRO A 957 -21.16 10.21 -19.03
N PRO A 958 -19.94 10.16 -19.60
CA PRO A 958 -18.76 9.61 -18.93
C PRO A 958 -18.24 10.53 -17.81
N LEU A 959 -17.49 9.98 -16.85
CA LEU A 959 -16.94 10.75 -15.71
C LEU A 959 -15.90 11.79 -16.17
N ARG A 960 -14.77 11.34 -16.72
CA ARG A 960 -13.62 12.13 -17.23
C ARG A 960 -13.22 13.26 -16.26
N LEU A 961 -13.01 12.91 -14.99
CA LEU A 961 -12.88 13.88 -13.89
C LEU A 961 -11.65 14.77 -14.05
N GLY A 962 -11.86 16.09 -13.98
CA GLY A 962 -10.80 17.10 -14.01
C GLY A 962 -10.39 17.60 -15.40
N ALA A 963 -10.87 17.00 -16.49
CA ALA A 963 -10.52 17.38 -17.87
C ALA A 963 -10.70 18.88 -18.14
N ASP A 964 -11.84 19.42 -17.72
CA ASP A 964 -12.25 20.80 -18.01
C ASP A 964 -11.85 21.80 -16.92
N GLY A 965 -11.33 21.32 -15.79
CA GLY A 965 -10.98 22.14 -14.63
C GLY A 965 -9.65 22.90 -14.77
N VAL A 966 -9.40 23.83 -13.85
CA VAL A 966 -8.07 24.39 -13.59
C VAL A 966 -7.73 24.08 -12.15
N ASP A 967 -6.58 23.46 -11.92
CA ASP A 967 -6.15 23.07 -10.58
C ASP A 967 -5.59 24.27 -9.77
N PRO A 968 -5.36 24.11 -8.45
CA PRO A 968 -4.84 25.17 -7.59
C PRO A 968 -3.47 25.74 -8.01
N LEU A 969 -2.72 25.02 -8.84
CA LEU A 969 -1.42 25.44 -9.37
C LEU A 969 -1.54 26.15 -10.74
N GLY A 970 -2.77 26.35 -11.22
CA GLY A 970 -3.05 27.02 -12.50
C GLY A 970 -2.77 26.15 -13.73
N GLY A 971 -2.88 24.83 -13.61
CA GLY A 971 -2.76 23.87 -14.72
C GLY A 971 -3.92 22.88 -14.74
N LYS A 972 -3.65 21.64 -15.14
CA LYS A 972 -4.60 20.54 -15.22
C LYS A 972 -4.23 19.46 -14.21
N SER A 973 -5.23 18.95 -13.50
CA SER A 973 -5.12 17.75 -12.70
C SER A 973 -6.41 16.94 -12.84
N ALA A 974 -6.31 15.62 -12.92
CA ALA A 974 -7.41 14.73 -13.26
C ALA A 974 -7.28 13.37 -12.58
N ALA A 975 -8.41 12.70 -12.38
CA ALA A 975 -8.49 11.31 -11.96
C ALA A 975 -9.22 10.53 -13.05
N ILE A 976 -8.54 9.56 -13.67
CA ILE A 976 -9.08 8.78 -14.78
C ILE A 976 -9.03 7.27 -14.50
N PHE A 977 -9.92 6.56 -15.19
CA PHE A 977 -10.21 5.15 -15.02
C PHE A 977 -10.13 4.40 -16.36
N PRO A 978 -8.92 4.19 -16.92
CA PRO A 978 -8.73 3.37 -18.11
C PRO A 978 -9.41 2.00 -17.99
N TYR A 979 -10.06 1.57 -19.06
CA TYR A 979 -10.74 0.27 -19.15
C TYR A 979 -9.92 -0.69 -20.05
N PRO A 980 -8.94 -1.42 -19.49
CA PRO A 980 -8.06 -2.27 -20.27
C PRO A 980 -8.68 -3.62 -20.62
N ARG A 981 -9.57 -4.18 -19.79
CA ARG A 981 -10.25 -5.47 -20.01
C ARG A 981 -11.54 -5.56 -19.18
N PRO A 982 -12.52 -6.40 -19.57
CA PRO A 982 -13.81 -6.47 -18.87
C PRO A 982 -13.77 -7.05 -17.47
N SER A 983 -12.90 -8.04 -17.23
CA SER A 983 -12.67 -8.63 -15.90
C SER A 983 -11.72 -7.81 -15.03
N GLY A 984 -11.18 -6.70 -15.55
CA GLY A 984 -10.12 -5.94 -14.90
C GLY A 984 -8.70 -6.34 -15.33
N GLN A 985 -7.74 -5.44 -15.07
CA GLN A 985 -6.31 -5.68 -15.27
C GLN A 985 -5.49 -4.77 -14.35
N HIS A 986 -4.38 -5.29 -13.83
CA HIS A 986 -3.35 -4.49 -13.16
C HIS A 986 -2.56 -3.69 -14.19
N GLY A 987 -2.66 -2.36 -14.15
CA GLY A 987 -2.14 -1.52 -15.22
C GLY A 987 -2.95 -1.66 -16.52
N PHE A 988 -2.29 -1.52 -17.67
CA PHE A 988 -2.92 -1.61 -18.98
C PHE A 988 -1.99 -2.34 -19.96
N ASP A 989 -2.55 -2.77 -21.08
CA ASP A 989 -1.79 -3.42 -22.15
C ASP A 989 -0.76 -2.44 -22.74
N PHE A 990 0.45 -2.92 -23.04
CA PHE A 990 1.46 -2.10 -23.71
C PHE A 990 0.96 -1.60 -25.09
N PRO A 991 1.46 -0.46 -25.58
CA PRO A 991 1.10 0.07 -26.90
C PRO A 991 1.11 -1.00 -28.00
N GLY A 992 -0.02 -1.16 -28.70
CA GLY A 992 -0.22 -2.13 -29.78
C GLY A 992 -0.81 -3.48 -29.36
N ALA A 993 -0.66 -3.89 -28.10
CA ALA A 993 -1.08 -5.22 -27.64
C ALA A 993 -2.62 -5.38 -27.59
N MET A 994 -3.35 -4.31 -27.29
CA MET A 994 -4.82 -4.35 -27.29
C MET A 994 -5.37 -4.43 -28.71
N ARG A 995 -4.71 -3.76 -29.67
CA ARG A 995 -5.01 -3.91 -31.09
C ARG A 995 -4.78 -5.34 -31.58
N ASP A 996 -3.68 -5.98 -31.21
CA ASP A 996 -3.42 -7.39 -31.56
C ASP A 996 -4.54 -8.31 -31.07
N LYS A 997 -5.03 -8.10 -29.84
CA LYS A 997 -6.19 -8.84 -29.30
C LYS A 997 -7.47 -8.57 -30.06
N GLY A 998 -7.72 -7.33 -30.46
CA GLY A 998 -8.86 -6.96 -31.30
C GLY A 998 -8.86 -7.71 -32.63
N VAL A 999 -7.71 -7.75 -33.31
CA VAL A 999 -7.54 -8.50 -34.56
C VAL A 999 -7.82 -9.99 -34.35
N GLN A 1000 -7.25 -10.59 -33.29
CA GLN A 1000 -7.50 -12.01 -32.99
C GLN A 1000 -8.96 -12.30 -32.68
N ALA A 1001 -9.62 -11.48 -31.84
CA ALA A 1001 -11.03 -11.63 -31.53
C ALA A 1001 -11.93 -11.51 -32.78
N CYS A 1002 -11.58 -10.61 -33.71
CA CYS A 1002 -12.26 -10.50 -35.01
C CYS A 1002 -12.08 -11.76 -35.85
N LEU A 1003 -10.86 -12.29 -35.95
CA LEU A 1003 -10.57 -13.52 -36.70
C LEU A 1003 -11.33 -14.72 -36.14
N GLU A 1004 -11.38 -14.87 -34.82
CA GLU A 1004 -12.14 -15.93 -34.14
C GLU A 1004 -13.64 -15.82 -34.42
N LYS A 1005 -14.22 -14.62 -34.30
CA LYS A 1005 -15.64 -14.37 -34.63
C LYS A 1005 -15.93 -14.67 -36.11
N CYS A 1006 -15.03 -14.31 -37.02
CA CYS A 1006 -15.16 -14.59 -38.45
C CYS A 1006 -15.06 -16.09 -38.76
N ALA A 1007 -14.17 -16.82 -38.08
CA ALA A 1007 -14.07 -18.27 -38.22
C ALA A 1007 -15.34 -18.97 -37.70
N ALA A 1008 -15.91 -18.49 -36.60
CA ALA A 1008 -17.13 -19.04 -36.01
C ALA A 1008 -18.39 -18.81 -36.85
N SER A 1009 -18.45 -17.75 -37.67
CA SER A 1009 -19.59 -17.47 -38.56
C SER A 1009 -19.63 -18.33 -39.82
N GLY A 1010 -18.59 -19.13 -40.09
CA GLY A 1010 -18.53 -20.06 -41.22
C GLY A 1010 -18.15 -19.42 -42.56
N ASP A 1011 -17.70 -18.17 -42.57
CA ASP A 1011 -17.34 -17.38 -43.76
C ASP A 1011 -15.95 -17.72 -44.32
N VAL A 1012 -15.60 -19.00 -44.38
CA VAL A 1012 -14.27 -19.47 -44.83
C VAL A 1012 -14.15 -19.60 -46.36
N ALA A 1013 -14.95 -18.83 -47.11
CA ALA A 1013 -14.95 -18.87 -48.57
C ALA A 1013 -14.84 -17.47 -49.21
N GLY A 1014 -13.74 -16.77 -48.90
CA GLY A 1014 -13.30 -15.54 -49.57
C GLY A 1014 -12.39 -14.70 -48.66
N ASP A 1015 -11.58 -13.82 -49.23
CA ASP A 1015 -10.66 -12.84 -48.58
C ASP A 1015 -11.33 -11.83 -47.60
N GLY A 1016 -12.41 -12.20 -46.91
CA GLY A 1016 -13.49 -11.28 -46.52
C GLY A 1016 -13.51 -10.71 -45.10
N CYS A 1017 -12.64 -11.12 -44.17
CA CYS A 1017 -12.76 -10.67 -42.77
C CYS A 1017 -12.20 -9.25 -42.53
N THR A 1018 -11.25 -8.77 -43.35
CA THR A 1018 -10.61 -7.43 -43.22
C THR A 1018 -10.14 -7.06 -41.79
N CYS A 1019 -9.94 -8.02 -40.90
CA CYS A 1019 -9.71 -7.77 -39.46
C CYS A 1019 -8.42 -6.97 -39.20
N SER A 1020 -7.39 -7.15 -40.02
CA SER A 1020 -6.14 -6.37 -39.95
C SER A 1020 -6.29 -4.92 -40.43
N GLU A 1021 -7.34 -4.63 -41.21
CA GLU A 1021 -7.68 -3.29 -41.71
C GLU A 1021 -8.61 -2.54 -40.74
N GLN A 1022 -9.21 -3.25 -39.77
CA GLN A 1022 -10.03 -2.64 -38.74
C GLN A 1022 -9.15 -1.88 -37.74
N GLU A 1023 -9.65 -0.72 -37.33
CA GLU A 1023 -9.01 0.09 -36.32
C GLU A 1023 -9.64 -0.22 -34.96
N PHE A 1024 -8.83 -0.80 -34.07
CA PHE A 1024 -9.20 -1.06 -32.69
C PHE A 1024 -8.58 0.01 -31.79
N PHE A 1025 -9.34 0.46 -30.81
CA PHE A 1025 -8.80 1.26 -29.72
C PHE A 1025 -7.67 0.49 -29.02
N ASP A 1026 -6.57 1.18 -28.78
CA ASP A 1026 -5.38 0.69 -28.12
C ASP A 1026 -5.13 1.55 -26.87
N ILE A 1027 -5.46 0.97 -25.71
CA ILE A 1027 -5.37 1.67 -24.43
C ILE A 1027 -3.91 2.03 -24.09
N GLY A 1028 -2.95 1.21 -24.52
CA GLY A 1028 -1.53 1.44 -24.28
C GLY A 1028 -1.03 2.71 -24.96
N SER A 1029 -1.24 2.83 -26.27
CA SER A 1029 -0.93 4.05 -27.02
C SER A 1029 -1.70 5.25 -26.45
N PHE A 1030 -2.99 5.08 -26.16
CA PHE A 1030 -3.82 6.15 -25.60
C PHE A 1030 -3.23 6.72 -24.30
N VAL A 1031 -3.04 5.88 -23.28
CA VAL A 1031 -2.58 6.35 -21.96
C VAL A 1031 -1.17 6.92 -22.04
N MET A 1032 -0.24 6.27 -22.76
CA MET A 1032 1.13 6.76 -22.88
C MET A 1032 1.22 8.12 -23.59
N ASN A 1033 0.36 8.36 -24.59
CA ASN A 1033 0.31 9.65 -25.27
C ASN A 1033 -0.34 10.75 -24.44
N VAL A 1034 -1.40 10.42 -23.68
CA VAL A 1034 -2.00 11.36 -22.73
C VAL A 1034 -0.97 11.79 -21.68
N ILE A 1035 -0.21 10.85 -21.11
CA ILE A 1035 0.89 11.15 -20.18
C ILE A 1035 1.97 12.00 -20.86
N GLY A 1036 2.37 11.63 -22.08
CA GLY A 1036 3.38 12.35 -22.87
C GLY A 1036 3.00 13.80 -23.14
N GLN A 1037 1.78 14.06 -23.60
CA GLN A 1037 1.23 15.41 -23.83
C GLN A 1037 1.12 16.19 -22.51
N PHE A 1038 0.61 15.55 -21.45
CA PHE A 1038 0.48 16.15 -20.14
C PHE A 1038 1.83 16.64 -19.60
N PHE A 1039 2.88 15.82 -19.67
CA PHE A 1039 4.23 16.23 -19.26
C PHE A 1039 4.86 17.24 -20.20
N ARG A 1040 4.74 17.07 -21.53
CA ARG A 1040 5.29 18.03 -22.50
C ARG A 1040 4.74 19.45 -22.31
N SER A 1041 3.48 19.56 -21.87
CA SER A 1041 2.85 20.84 -21.55
C SER A 1041 3.12 21.35 -20.13
N GLU A 1042 4.01 20.71 -19.35
CA GLU A 1042 4.23 20.98 -17.91
C GLU A 1042 2.94 20.89 -17.08
N GLY A 1043 2.03 19.98 -17.45
CA GLY A 1043 0.73 19.81 -16.81
C GLY A 1043 -0.29 20.91 -17.13
N LYS A 1044 -0.12 21.64 -18.25
CA LYS A 1044 -1.04 22.71 -18.67
C LYS A 1044 -2.11 22.27 -19.65
N GLU A 1045 -1.89 21.18 -20.36
CA GLU A 1045 -2.82 20.61 -21.34
C GLU A 1045 -3.14 19.17 -20.99
N LEU A 1046 -4.40 18.77 -21.23
CA LEU A 1046 -4.88 17.42 -21.05
C LEU A 1046 -6.00 17.19 -22.08
N SER A 1047 -5.77 16.28 -23.03
CA SER A 1047 -6.78 15.81 -23.98
C SER A 1047 -7.01 14.32 -23.85
N PHE A 1048 -8.23 13.89 -24.14
CA PHE A 1048 -8.65 12.48 -24.17
C PHE A 1048 -9.18 12.08 -25.55
N ASP A 1049 -8.73 12.76 -26.60
CA ASP A 1049 -9.16 12.50 -27.96
C ASP A 1049 -8.72 11.09 -28.42
N LEU A 1050 -9.60 10.41 -29.16
CA LEU A 1050 -9.32 9.08 -29.73
C LEU A 1050 -8.07 9.04 -30.63
N CYS A 1051 -7.60 10.19 -31.11
CA CYS A 1051 -6.37 10.26 -31.89
C CYS A 1051 -5.13 9.80 -31.09
N HIS A 1052 -5.17 9.88 -29.76
CA HIS A 1052 -4.09 9.39 -28.91
C HIS A 1052 -3.97 7.87 -28.97
N SER A 1053 -5.07 7.16 -29.18
CA SER A 1053 -5.05 5.71 -29.39
C SER A 1053 -4.51 5.33 -30.78
N ARG A 1054 -4.72 6.18 -31.79
CA ARG A 1054 -4.34 5.91 -33.19
C ARG A 1054 -2.98 6.45 -33.58
N ASP A 1055 -2.33 7.18 -32.67
CA ASP A 1055 -1.08 7.91 -32.92
C ASP A 1055 -1.19 8.98 -34.02
N ASP A 1056 -2.37 9.58 -34.21
CA ASP A 1056 -2.65 10.53 -35.31
C ASP A 1056 -3.05 11.95 -34.86
N CYS A 1057 -2.82 12.31 -33.59
CA CYS A 1057 -3.10 13.67 -33.07
C CYS A 1057 -2.24 14.78 -33.70
N GLY A 1058 -1.18 14.43 -34.45
CA GLY A 1058 -0.28 15.39 -35.11
C GLY A 1058 0.65 16.16 -34.16
N ASP A 1059 0.64 15.82 -32.88
CA ASP A 1059 1.48 16.38 -31.83
C ASP A 1059 2.86 15.71 -31.75
N VAL A 1060 2.97 14.47 -32.25
CA VAL A 1060 4.21 13.68 -32.25
C VAL A 1060 4.94 13.81 -33.59
N PRO A 1061 6.23 14.18 -33.59
CA PRO A 1061 7.01 14.25 -34.82
C PRO A 1061 7.27 12.86 -35.41
N PRO A 1062 7.51 12.74 -36.74
CA PRO A 1062 7.88 11.45 -37.33
C PRO A 1062 9.19 10.91 -36.77
N ALA A 1063 9.32 9.58 -36.70
CA ALA A 1063 10.52 8.91 -36.22
C ALA A 1063 11.76 9.38 -36.99
N PRO A 1064 12.86 9.76 -36.31
CA PRO A 1064 14.10 10.15 -36.96
C PRO A 1064 14.68 9.06 -37.87
N ALA A 1065 15.47 9.50 -38.86
CA ALA A 1065 16.21 8.58 -39.71
C ALA A 1065 17.29 7.84 -38.88
N PRO A 1066 17.59 6.57 -39.18
CA PRO A 1066 18.71 5.86 -38.55
C PRO A 1066 19.99 6.67 -38.69
N ARG A 1067 20.80 6.71 -37.63
CA ARG A 1067 22.08 7.41 -37.67
C ARG A 1067 23.01 6.73 -38.67
N GLU A 1068 23.74 7.51 -39.46
CA GLU A 1068 24.84 6.98 -40.29
C GLU A 1068 25.99 6.57 -39.36
N ILE A 1069 25.95 5.33 -38.87
CA ILE A 1069 27.09 4.74 -38.17
C ILE A 1069 28.09 4.35 -39.25
N GLY A 1070 29.24 5.02 -39.26
CA GLY A 1070 30.35 4.60 -40.13
C GLY A 1070 30.78 3.19 -39.74
N MET A 1071 30.46 2.20 -40.58
CA MET A 1071 31.03 0.85 -40.49
C MET A 1071 32.53 0.85 -40.72
#